data_AF-A0AAV8UYH6-F1
#
_entry.id   AF-A0AAV8UYH6-F1
#
_cell.length_a   1.000
_cell.length_b   1.000
_cell.length_c   1.000
_cell.angle_alpha   90.00
_cell.angle_beta   90.00
_cell.angle_gamma   90.00
#
_symmetry.space_group_name_H-M   'P 1'
#
loop_
_entity.id
_entity.type
_entity.pdbx_description
1 polymer ?
#
loop_
_entity_poly.entity_id
_entity_poly.type
_entity_poly.pdbx_seq_one_letter_code
_entity_poly.pdbx_strand_id
1 'polypeptide(L)'
;MVDVTEVRSLGGGARVTSERREDGVTVVRFENPPVNALSGRHLVLIAAEVREALNADDVRGVVICANDADGFFSSGADINEFGGFSQESIEDPSRVFLFYEMEKHRKPVVAAVNGICFGGALELALCCSARVATPGATFSLPELKIGLIPGYGGTQRLPRLVGLENGLRMMLHSQVVPGVKAEEMGLVEAVASPEQLIDRASQVVLDLSSGRMPKIVTSDYSDRLPPINEAHALAQKFGKDLMRLSQGGKIPQFQACLDVTLYGVAHGSTEGLLKEKSVFVDLLHSPTGKSLIHAFLAQRATTKTGVPTDGANAGECPRKAAVIGGGLMGAGIATAMIRAGIEVTIKEINPGAAEAAAKRVTKNLKSSSPPALLRVTTDFAGFADVDIVIEAALEDVKLKQELFKTLESETNANCILATNTSTINIDLIAAKIPKAHLQGRVIGAHFFSPAHKMPLLEIVRTTSTSNSTINSVMKLAKKIKKTPILVGNCAGFCVNRTYFPQGQVADLMSTKLGINPYIIDRALEAFGLPMGPFRLADLVGLDIVAAIGIIYGMAYADRSRSSSVANEMLKLNWKGQKSGQGYYTYDKNVRGPGKPDPERISQMFPSALTKDSPVSDDDIVDMILLPCVNEACRLLHEGVALKPGDVDIGSMMGMAFPSFRGGLLFWAMNERGGAGPVMKRLEQFYRMTDGFPLFKPSFALVRTAMANMPIGVNPSPHREFGNPDDVVVVAGYRTGMGRALRGGFKDTPIDDMLAPLIQKCLETTGVEPDAVGDLVVGTVLGRGDSAVVQSRVSSFLGGLPEHVPCKVVNRLCSSGLQSIADGVAGIKNGYYDIVLAGGAESMSLNPFINDELQPNPKAVENTATCYVTMGQTSENVTAKYGLSREQQDRLAVVSHSRASVTQLSGKQKDEIVPVATTVKLKDSSGKEMKKDIVVDRDEGVRVGVSMQSLGKLKPVFKKNGSTTAGNSSQISDGAALVLLMKRSEAKRRGLKPMGTFKAFAVAGVDPSIMGIGPVAAIPKVLDKAGLTTEEIDLWEINEAFGSQADYSIETLGLNRDIVNVNGGAIAIGHPLGTTGARLTVSALNELKRRRGRFAVVSMCIGSGMGAAAVYEINMDEKNGKL
;
A
#
# COMPACT_ATOMS: atom_id res chain seq x y z
N MET A 1 -29.95 38.05 3.42
CA MET A 1 -29.07 38.38 4.56
C MET A 1 -28.93 37.11 5.39
N VAL A 2 -27.70 36.66 5.65
CA VAL A 2 -27.43 35.53 6.53
C VAL A 2 -27.58 36.01 7.98
N ASP A 3 -28.30 35.27 8.82
CA ASP A 3 -28.44 35.60 10.24
C ASP A 3 -27.10 35.39 10.97
N VAL A 4 -26.41 36.49 11.28
CA VAL A 4 -25.09 36.50 11.94
C VAL A 4 -25.17 35.88 13.33
N THR A 5 -26.34 35.92 13.97
CA THR A 5 -26.60 35.33 15.29
C THR A 5 -26.59 33.80 15.23
N GLU A 6 -27.15 33.23 14.17
CA GLU A 6 -27.13 31.79 13.90
C GLU A 6 -25.69 31.29 13.58
N VAL A 7 -24.94 32.06 12.77
CA VAL A 7 -23.53 31.75 12.41
C VAL A 7 -22.56 31.85 13.59
N ARG A 8 -22.80 32.78 14.53
CA ARG A 8 -22.04 32.89 15.79
C ARG A 8 -22.36 31.73 16.77
N SER A 9 -23.57 31.16 16.71
CA SER A 9 -24.02 30.08 17.62
C SER A 9 -23.55 28.67 17.25
N LEU A 10 -23.19 28.43 15.98
CA LEU A 10 -22.63 27.14 15.53
C LEU A 10 -21.24 26.95 16.15
N GLY A 11 -20.99 25.95 16.99
CA GLY A 11 -19.64 25.68 17.53
C GLY A 11 -18.58 25.52 16.42
N GLY A 12 -17.34 25.98 16.62
CA GLY A 12 -16.25 25.85 15.63
C GLY A 12 -14.96 26.62 15.99
N GLY A 13 -13.83 26.26 15.37
CA GLY A 13 -12.51 26.83 15.66
C GLY A 13 -12.22 28.24 15.09
N ALA A 14 -13.06 28.75 14.18
CA ALA A 14 -12.91 30.06 13.58
C ALA A 14 -13.50 31.17 14.48
N ARG A 15 -12.71 32.20 14.78
CA ARG A 15 -13.11 33.34 15.63
C ARG A 15 -12.67 34.65 14.98
N VAL A 16 -13.49 35.68 15.16
CA VAL A 16 -13.18 37.05 14.74
C VAL A 16 -13.53 37.97 15.90
N THR A 17 -12.63 38.88 16.23
CA THR A 17 -12.78 39.87 17.30
C THR A 17 -12.44 41.25 16.78
N SER A 18 -13.14 42.27 17.24
CA SER A 18 -12.85 43.67 16.94
C SER A 18 -12.40 44.43 18.20
N GLU A 19 -11.40 45.29 18.04
CA GLU A 19 -10.87 46.15 19.09
C GLU A 19 -10.89 47.60 18.60
N ARG A 20 -11.50 48.48 19.38
CA ARG A 20 -11.60 49.90 19.05
C ARG A 20 -10.46 50.69 19.70
N ARG A 21 -9.68 51.41 18.90
CA ARG A 21 -8.59 52.28 19.38
C ARG A 21 -9.09 53.71 19.63
N GLU A 22 -8.40 54.43 20.51
CA GLU A 22 -8.69 55.83 20.86
C GLU A 22 -8.52 56.80 19.68
N ASP A 23 -7.68 56.45 18.70
CA ASP A 23 -7.41 57.23 17.49
C ASP A 23 -8.55 57.13 16.43
N GLY A 24 -9.61 56.38 16.72
CA GLY A 24 -10.75 56.18 15.83
C GLY A 24 -10.55 55.05 14.81
N VAL A 25 -9.48 54.26 14.91
CA VAL A 25 -9.28 53.05 14.08
C VAL A 25 -9.86 51.82 14.81
N THR A 26 -10.55 50.95 14.07
CA THR A 26 -10.97 49.64 14.59
C THR A 26 -10.07 48.54 14.02
N VAL A 27 -9.52 47.68 14.88
CA VAL A 27 -8.70 46.53 14.50
C VAL A 27 -9.55 45.27 14.55
N VAL A 28 -9.81 44.66 13.39
CA VAL A 28 -10.50 43.36 13.26
C VAL A 28 -9.44 42.27 13.15
N ARG A 29 -9.45 41.36 14.13
CA ARG A 29 -8.54 40.21 14.23
C ARG A 29 -9.29 38.93 13.93
N PHE A 30 -8.74 38.10 13.06
CA PHE A 30 -9.32 36.80 12.73
C PHE A 30 -8.37 35.64 13.09
N GLU A 31 -8.94 34.50 13.48
CA GLU A 31 -8.18 33.28 13.77
C GLU A 31 -8.96 32.04 13.32
N ASN A 32 -8.27 31.13 12.64
CA ASN A 32 -8.79 29.80 12.32
C ASN A 32 -7.61 28.79 12.27
N PRO A 33 -7.13 28.32 13.43
CA PRO A 33 -5.96 27.44 13.51
C PRO A 33 -6.10 26.17 12.66
N PRO A 34 -5.00 25.61 12.11
CA PRO A 34 -3.60 26.00 12.35
C PRO A 34 -3.00 26.96 11.30
N VAL A 35 -3.72 27.29 10.23
CA VAL A 35 -3.18 28.09 9.10
C VAL A 35 -4.13 29.22 8.67
N ASN A 36 -5.08 29.59 9.52
CA ASN A 36 -6.06 30.65 9.26
C ASN A 36 -6.76 30.52 7.91
N ALA A 37 -7.16 29.30 7.54
CA ALA A 37 -7.87 29.07 6.28
C ALA A 37 -9.19 29.88 6.24
N LEU A 38 -9.47 30.51 5.10
CA LEU A 38 -10.67 31.33 4.90
C LEU A 38 -11.82 30.43 4.43
N SER A 39 -12.51 29.80 5.38
CA SER A 39 -13.77 29.11 5.13
C SER A 39 -14.90 30.11 4.82
N GLY A 40 -15.97 29.65 4.18
CA GLY A 40 -17.16 30.47 3.91
C GLY A 40 -17.71 31.10 5.20
N ARG A 41 -17.77 30.32 6.28
CA ARG A 41 -18.15 30.83 7.61
C ARG A 41 -17.22 31.93 8.11
N HIS A 42 -15.91 31.73 7.99
CA HIS A 42 -14.91 32.68 8.47
C HIS A 42 -14.99 34.01 7.71
N LEU A 43 -15.17 33.96 6.39
CA LEU A 43 -15.40 35.15 5.56
C LEU A 43 -16.67 35.91 5.97
N VAL A 44 -17.77 35.21 6.30
CA VAL A 44 -19.01 35.84 6.79
C VAL A 44 -18.80 36.54 8.13
N LEU A 45 -18.02 35.96 9.04
CA LEU A 45 -17.70 36.59 10.33
C LEU A 45 -16.82 37.83 10.15
N ILE A 46 -15.78 37.75 9.31
CA ILE A 46 -14.93 38.91 8.96
C ILE A 46 -15.81 40.01 8.35
N ALA A 47 -16.71 39.66 7.43
CA ALA A 47 -17.63 40.60 6.81
C ALA A 47 -18.50 41.34 7.81
N ALA A 48 -19.08 40.61 8.76
CA ALA A 48 -19.98 41.18 9.76
C ALA A 48 -19.25 42.21 10.63
N GLU A 49 -18.09 41.87 11.18
CA GLU A 49 -17.29 42.76 12.03
C GLU A 49 -16.79 43.99 11.29
N VAL A 50 -16.30 43.81 10.04
CA VAL A 50 -15.83 44.93 9.22
C VAL A 50 -17.00 45.87 8.88
N ARG A 51 -18.16 45.33 8.51
CA ARG A 51 -19.35 46.14 8.20
C ARG A 51 -19.84 46.92 9.42
N GLU A 52 -19.89 46.28 10.59
CA GLU A 52 -20.28 46.91 11.85
C GLU A 52 -19.34 48.09 12.17
N ALA A 53 -18.02 47.87 12.09
CA ALA A 53 -17.03 48.93 12.31
C ALA A 53 -17.11 50.07 11.29
N LEU A 54 -17.34 49.76 10.01
CA LEU A 54 -17.44 50.78 8.96
C LEU A 54 -18.69 51.66 9.10
N ASN A 55 -19.79 51.12 9.66
CA ASN A 55 -21.04 51.86 9.88
C ASN A 55 -21.01 52.76 11.13
N ALA A 56 -20.12 52.55 12.09
CA ALA A 56 -20.02 53.37 13.30
C ALA A 56 -19.44 54.77 13.01
N ASP A 57 -20.18 55.85 13.28
CA ASP A 57 -19.84 57.23 12.87
C ASP A 57 -18.49 57.74 13.40
N ASP A 58 -18.11 57.32 14.59
CA ASP A 58 -16.88 57.67 15.30
C ASP A 58 -15.67 56.79 14.91
N VAL A 59 -15.85 55.86 13.97
CA VAL A 59 -14.75 55.09 13.34
C VAL A 59 -14.29 55.78 12.07
N ARG A 60 -12.98 56.01 11.94
CA ARG A 60 -12.31 56.61 10.77
C ARG A 60 -11.92 55.59 9.71
N GLY A 61 -11.70 54.33 10.10
CA GLY A 61 -11.43 53.20 9.20
C GLY A 61 -11.06 51.95 9.96
N VAL A 62 -10.72 50.88 9.22
CA VAL A 62 -10.54 49.53 9.77
C VAL A 62 -9.17 48.97 9.41
N VAL A 63 -8.51 48.29 10.35
CA VAL A 63 -7.35 47.42 10.10
C VAL A 63 -7.80 45.96 10.19
N ILE A 64 -7.47 45.13 9.21
CA ILE A 64 -7.70 43.68 9.24
C ILE A 64 -6.37 42.97 9.43
N CYS A 65 -6.29 42.08 10.42
CA CYS A 65 -5.11 41.25 10.68
C CYS A 65 -5.50 39.86 11.19
N ALA A 66 -4.56 38.92 11.15
CA ALA A 66 -4.71 37.65 11.84
C ALA A 66 -4.24 37.78 13.31
N ASN A 67 -4.73 36.90 14.18
CA ASN A 67 -4.22 36.82 15.54
C ASN A 67 -2.77 36.27 15.55
N ASP A 68 -1.84 36.94 16.24
CA ASP A 68 -0.39 36.82 16.08
C ASP A 68 0.24 35.52 16.63
N ALA A 69 -0.56 34.55 17.08
CA ALA A 69 -0.08 33.38 17.82
C ALA A 69 0.96 32.52 17.06
N ASP A 70 0.99 32.56 15.72
CA ASP A 70 1.85 31.70 14.89
C ASP A 70 2.55 32.41 13.70
N GLY A 71 2.52 33.75 13.65
CA GLY A 71 3.17 34.52 12.57
C GLY A 71 2.61 34.22 11.17
N PHE A 72 1.28 34.08 11.05
CA PHE A 72 0.61 33.63 9.83
C PHE A 72 -0.67 34.41 9.55
N PHE A 73 -0.74 35.16 8.44
CA PHE A 73 -1.96 35.86 8.04
C PHE A 73 -3.02 34.83 7.59
N SER A 74 -2.84 34.17 6.44
CA SER A 74 -3.72 33.08 5.99
C SER A 74 -3.15 32.33 4.78
N SER A 75 -3.43 31.02 4.69
CA SER A 75 -3.02 30.15 3.57
C SER A 75 -3.99 30.22 2.39
N GLY A 76 -5.03 31.06 2.47
CA GLY A 76 -6.08 31.18 1.46
C GLY A 76 -7.36 30.44 1.83
N ALA A 77 -8.20 30.18 0.83
CA ALA A 77 -9.49 29.52 0.99
C ALA A 77 -9.37 28.11 1.60
N ASP A 78 -10.40 27.68 2.34
CA ASP A 78 -10.47 26.30 2.83
C ASP A 78 -10.85 25.34 1.69
N ILE A 79 -9.85 24.64 1.15
CA ILE A 79 -9.99 23.71 0.03
C ILE A 79 -10.90 22.52 0.39
N ASN A 80 -11.10 22.21 1.68
CA ASN A 80 -12.03 21.13 2.07
C ASN A 80 -13.49 21.47 1.76
N GLU A 81 -13.84 22.76 1.62
CA GLU A 81 -15.20 23.19 1.32
C GLU A 81 -15.53 23.12 -0.17
N PHE A 82 -14.52 23.01 -1.04
CA PHE A 82 -14.70 23.02 -2.50
C PHE A 82 -15.58 21.87 -3.02
N GLY A 83 -15.69 20.75 -2.31
CA GLY A 83 -16.59 19.65 -2.65
C GLY A 83 -18.08 19.95 -2.43
N GLY A 84 -18.42 21.01 -1.69
CA GLY A 84 -19.80 21.39 -1.37
C GLY A 84 -20.36 22.55 -2.20
N PHE A 85 -19.58 23.14 -3.13
CA PHE A 85 -20.06 24.21 -4.00
C PHE A 85 -20.90 23.61 -5.13
N SER A 86 -22.18 23.99 -5.20
CA SER A 86 -23.10 23.64 -6.30
C SER A 86 -23.15 24.75 -7.35
N GLN A 87 -23.74 24.48 -8.53
CA GLN A 87 -24.10 25.55 -9.46
C GLN A 87 -25.04 26.59 -8.82
N GLU A 88 -25.89 26.22 -7.85
CA GLU A 88 -26.70 27.18 -7.10
C GLU A 88 -25.86 28.09 -6.19
N SER A 89 -24.67 27.65 -5.77
CA SER A 89 -23.72 28.50 -5.03
C SER A 89 -23.16 29.64 -5.88
N ILE A 90 -23.32 29.58 -7.21
CA ILE A 90 -23.06 30.69 -8.15
C ILE A 90 -24.00 31.86 -7.84
N GLU A 91 -25.18 31.60 -7.29
CA GLU A 91 -26.24 32.58 -7.07
C GLU A 91 -26.24 33.18 -5.66
N ASP A 92 -25.27 32.88 -4.79
CA ASP A 92 -25.13 33.59 -3.50
C ASP A 92 -24.30 34.88 -3.69
N PRO A 93 -24.94 36.05 -3.87
CA PRO A 93 -24.23 37.32 -3.97
C PRO A 93 -23.43 37.65 -2.71
N SER A 94 -23.79 37.15 -1.53
CA SER A 94 -23.26 37.66 -0.26
C SER A 94 -21.73 37.56 -0.12
N ARG A 95 -21.09 36.57 -0.75
CA ARG A 95 -19.63 36.35 -0.70
C ARG A 95 -18.83 37.31 -1.59
N VAL A 96 -19.34 37.60 -2.79
CA VAL A 96 -18.73 38.59 -3.72
C VAL A 96 -19.00 40.02 -3.23
N PHE A 97 -20.15 40.22 -2.58
CA PHE A 97 -20.52 41.51 -2.00
C PHE A 97 -19.57 41.97 -0.89
N LEU A 98 -18.96 41.07 -0.10
CA LEU A 98 -17.98 41.48 0.92
C LEU A 98 -16.79 42.25 0.33
N PHE A 99 -16.09 41.64 -0.63
CA PHE A 99 -14.90 42.23 -1.23
C PHE A 99 -15.23 43.55 -1.93
N TYR A 100 -16.38 43.62 -2.60
CA TYR A 100 -16.85 44.81 -3.29
C TYR A 100 -17.28 45.93 -2.33
N GLU A 101 -18.00 45.59 -1.26
CA GLU A 101 -18.45 46.51 -0.23
C GLU A 101 -17.26 47.15 0.48
N MET A 102 -16.27 46.35 0.90
CA MET A 102 -15.05 46.87 1.55
C MET A 102 -14.25 47.80 0.64
N GLU A 103 -14.09 47.42 -0.62
CA GLU A 103 -13.28 48.16 -1.58
C GLU A 103 -13.90 49.52 -1.94
N LYS A 104 -15.24 49.57 -2.08
CA LYS A 104 -15.99 50.78 -2.47
C LYS A 104 -16.53 51.60 -1.31
N HIS A 105 -16.46 51.12 -0.07
CA HIS A 105 -16.96 51.86 1.08
C HIS A 105 -16.30 53.24 1.19
N ARG A 106 -16.90 54.23 1.86
CA ARG A 106 -16.27 55.57 2.00
C ARG A 106 -15.02 55.56 2.89
N LYS A 107 -15.09 54.88 4.04
CA LYS A 107 -13.97 54.75 5.00
C LYS A 107 -12.93 53.74 4.50
N PRO A 108 -11.62 53.96 4.72
CA PRO A 108 -10.56 53.05 4.30
C PRO A 108 -10.52 51.77 5.14
N VAL A 109 -10.11 50.67 4.49
CA VAL A 109 -9.76 49.41 5.15
C VAL A 109 -8.31 49.08 4.80
N VAL A 110 -7.48 48.71 5.78
CA VAL A 110 -6.06 48.40 5.60
C VAL A 110 -5.78 46.98 6.05
N ALA A 111 -5.11 46.18 5.21
CA ALA A 111 -4.65 44.84 5.60
C ALA A 111 -3.28 44.92 6.28
N ALA A 112 -3.16 44.42 7.50
CA ALA A 112 -1.91 44.24 8.21
C ALA A 112 -1.45 42.78 8.11
N VAL A 113 -0.42 42.52 7.32
CA VAL A 113 -0.01 41.19 6.88
C VAL A 113 1.30 40.75 7.52
N ASN A 114 1.24 39.72 8.35
CA ASN A 114 2.40 39.01 8.87
C ASN A 114 2.46 37.59 8.30
N GLY A 115 3.63 37.09 7.92
CA GLY A 115 3.80 35.72 7.43
C GLY A 115 3.17 35.44 6.06
N ILE A 116 2.46 34.31 5.92
CA ILE A 116 1.92 33.85 4.63
C ILE A 116 0.58 34.53 4.32
N CYS A 117 0.45 35.08 3.12
CA CYS A 117 -0.79 35.65 2.57
C CYS A 117 -1.00 35.12 1.14
N PHE A 118 -1.58 33.93 1.03
CA PHE A 118 -1.73 33.21 -0.24
C PHE A 118 -3.18 33.07 -0.70
N GLY A 119 -3.38 33.01 -2.01
CA GLY A 119 -4.65 32.78 -2.67
C GLY A 119 -5.73 33.76 -2.24
N GLY A 120 -6.90 33.26 -1.85
CA GLY A 120 -8.01 34.07 -1.34
C GLY A 120 -7.65 35.06 -0.20
N ALA A 121 -6.58 34.83 0.56
CA ALA A 121 -6.09 35.78 1.55
C ALA A 121 -5.44 37.00 0.91
N LEU A 122 -4.66 36.79 -0.16
CA LEU A 122 -4.13 37.88 -0.97
C LEU A 122 -5.28 38.60 -1.69
N GLU A 123 -6.30 37.88 -2.16
CA GLU A 123 -7.49 38.52 -2.75
C GLU A 123 -8.24 39.42 -1.74
N LEU A 124 -8.30 39.02 -0.46
CA LEU A 124 -8.83 39.85 0.62
C LEU A 124 -7.94 41.07 0.90
N ALA A 125 -6.63 40.90 0.89
CA ALA A 125 -5.70 42.02 1.03
C ALA A 125 -5.76 42.99 -0.17
N LEU A 126 -6.03 42.47 -1.38
CA LEU A 126 -6.17 43.26 -2.61
C LEU A 126 -7.45 44.08 -2.65
N CYS A 127 -8.52 43.68 -1.94
CA CYS A 127 -9.73 44.51 -1.83
C CYS A 127 -9.63 45.62 -0.77
N CYS A 128 -8.59 45.58 0.07
CA CYS A 128 -8.31 46.64 1.03
C CYS A 128 -7.73 47.88 0.33
N SER A 129 -8.01 49.06 0.88
CA SER A 129 -7.52 50.35 0.38
C SER A 129 -6.00 50.47 0.41
N ALA A 130 -5.34 49.81 1.38
CA ALA A 130 -3.89 49.66 1.45
C ALA A 130 -3.52 48.38 2.22
N ARG A 131 -2.24 48.02 2.18
CA ARG A 131 -1.60 46.85 2.79
C ARG A 131 -0.31 47.32 3.47
N VAL A 132 -0.12 46.90 4.71
CA VAL A 132 1.14 47.03 5.44
C VAL A 132 1.61 45.62 5.78
N ALA A 133 2.89 45.32 5.56
CA ALA A 133 3.41 43.96 5.73
C ALA A 133 4.67 43.90 6.58
N THR A 134 4.98 42.73 7.14
CA THR A 134 6.31 42.50 7.73
C THR A 134 7.35 42.19 6.65
N PRO A 135 8.66 42.43 6.89
CA PRO A 135 9.70 42.15 5.89
C PRO A 135 9.70 40.69 5.41
N GLY A 136 9.39 39.77 6.32
CA GLY A 136 9.31 38.33 6.06
C GLY A 136 7.94 37.84 5.55
N ALA A 137 6.95 38.73 5.38
CA ALA A 137 5.67 38.34 4.80
C ALA A 137 5.84 37.83 3.36
N THR A 138 4.96 36.93 2.92
CA THR A 138 5.02 36.34 1.58
C THR A 138 3.65 36.31 0.90
N PHE A 139 3.62 36.68 -0.37
CA PHE A 139 2.40 36.84 -1.16
C PHE A 139 2.42 35.96 -2.41
N SER A 140 1.30 35.30 -2.74
CA SER A 140 1.19 34.45 -3.93
C SER A 140 -0.28 34.12 -4.28
N LEU A 141 -0.58 33.87 -5.55
CA LEU A 141 -1.85 33.30 -6.03
C LEU A 141 -1.59 31.88 -6.60
N PRO A 142 -1.68 30.82 -5.77
CA PRO A 142 -1.31 29.46 -6.16
C PRO A 142 -2.45 28.62 -6.77
N GLU A 143 -3.62 29.20 -7.05
CA GLU A 143 -4.85 28.50 -7.48
C GLU A 143 -4.62 27.58 -8.70
N LEU A 144 -3.76 27.99 -9.64
CA LEU A 144 -3.49 27.19 -10.83
C LEU A 144 -2.86 25.83 -10.51
N LYS A 145 -2.18 25.69 -9.37
CA LYS A 145 -1.60 24.40 -8.91
C LYS A 145 -2.67 23.39 -8.50
N ILE A 146 -3.88 23.86 -8.16
CA ILE A 146 -5.00 23.02 -7.73
C ILE A 146 -6.12 22.95 -8.77
N GLY A 147 -5.87 23.38 -10.01
CA GLY A 147 -6.86 23.26 -11.08
C GLY A 147 -7.80 24.46 -11.25
N LEU A 148 -7.59 25.54 -10.50
CA LEU A 148 -8.50 26.69 -10.44
C LEU A 148 -7.78 27.98 -10.86
N ILE A 149 -8.54 29.03 -11.13
CA ILE A 149 -8.01 30.41 -11.22
C ILE A 149 -8.26 31.15 -9.90
N PRO A 150 -7.65 32.32 -9.64
CA PRO A 150 -8.13 33.21 -8.58
C PRO A 150 -9.63 33.50 -8.75
N GLY A 151 -10.39 33.49 -7.66
CA GLY A 151 -11.87 33.46 -7.70
C GLY A 151 -12.56 34.58 -6.89
N TYR A 152 -11.78 35.42 -6.20
CA TYR A 152 -12.26 36.56 -5.43
C TYR A 152 -11.70 37.89 -5.97
N GLY A 153 -11.39 37.94 -7.26
CA GLY A 153 -10.97 39.11 -8.03
C GLY A 153 -9.47 39.25 -8.22
N GLY A 154 -8.67 38.23 -7.90
CA GLY A 154 -7.22 38.23 -8.08
C GLY A 154 -6.80 38.46 -9.53
N THR A 155 -7.52 37.90 -10.52
CA THR A 155 -7.23 38.12 -11.95
C THR A 155 -7.47 39.55 -12.40
N GLN A 156 -8.25 40.31 -11.61
CA GLN A 156 -8.65 41.67 -11.94
C GLN A 156 -7.88 42.71 -11.15
N ARG A 157 -7.72 42.52 -9.83
CA ARG A 157 -7.08 43.48 -8.94
C ARG A 157 -5.55 43.43 -9.00
N LEU A 158 -4.96 42.24 -9.08
CA LEU A 158 -3.51 42.12 -9.04
C LEU A 158 -2.82 42.79 -10.25
N PRO A 159 -3.24 42.56 -11.51
CA PRO A 159 -2.64 43.23 -12.67
C PRO A 159 -2.78 44.75 -12.63
N ARG A 160 -3.86 45.26 -12.05
CA ARG A 160 -4.10 46.69 -11.86
C ARG A 160 -3.16 47.30 -10.84
N LEU A 161 -2.87 46.56 -9.76
CA LEU A 161 -2.03 47.05 -8.67
C LEU A 161 -0.52 46.96 -8.98
N VAL A 162 -0.02 45.82 -9.48
CA VAL A 162 1.43 45.60 -9.70
C VAL A 162 1.87 45.69 -11.16
N GLY A 163 0.93 45.98 -12.06
CA GLY A 163 1.12 45.93 -13.51
C GLY A 163 0.90 44.53 -14.09
N LEU A 164 0.48 44.47 -15.36
CA LEU A 164 0.07 43.23 -16.02
C LEU A 164 1.18 42.16 -16.02
N GLU A 165 2.44 42.53 -16.29
CA GLU A 165 3.54 41.55 -16.33
C GLU A 165 3.80 40.89 -14.98
N ASN A 166 3.88 41.67 -13.90
CA ASN A 166 4.08 41.15 -12.56
C ASN A 166 2.86 40.32 -12.10
N GLY A 167 1.65 40.78 -12.39
CA GLY A 167 0.42 40.06 -12.09
C GLY A 167 0.37 38.69 -12.78
N LEU A 168 0.67 38.64 -14.09
CA LEU A 168 0.75 37.38 -14.83
C LEU A 168 1.84 36.46 -14.29
N ARG A 169 3.03 36.99 -13.92
CA ARG A 169 4.08 36.16 -13.29
C ARG A 169 3.63 35.56 -11.96
N MET A 170 2.99 36.36 -11.11
CA MET A 170 2.48 35.91 -9.82
C MET A 170 1.40 34.84 -9.96
N MET A 171 0.47 34.98 -10.90
CA MET A 171 -0.58 34.01 -11.15
C MET A 171 -0.05 32.76 -11.87
N LEU A 172 0.49 32.91 -13.09
CA LEU A 172 0.88 31.78 -13.96
C LEU A 172 1.98 30.91 -13.35
N HIS A 173 2.94 31.49 -12.62
CA HIS A 173 4.01 30.72 -11.98
C HIS A 173 3.75 30.43 -10.50
N SER A 174 2.63 30.92 -9.95
CA SER A 174 2.39 30.94 -8.49
C SER A 174 3.62 31.47 -7.75
N GLN A 175 4.16 32.60 -8.25
CA GLN A 175 5.39 33.18 -7.72
C GLN A 175 5.14 33.63 -6.28
N VAL A 176 6.10 33.36 -5.39
CA VAL A 176 6.09 33.85 -4.02
C VAL A 176 6.90 35.14 -3.96
N VAL A 177 6.27 36.23 -3.53
CA VAL A 177 6.88 37.57 -3.44
C VAL A 177 7.06 37.94 -1.96
N PRO A 178 8.30 38.14 -1.47
CA PRO A 178 8.57 38.60 -0.10
C PRO A 178 8.10 40.05 0.13
N GLY A 179 7.81 40.42 1.38
CA GLY A 179 7.25 41.72 1.77
C GLY A 179 8.06 42.92 1.28
N VAL A 180 9.38 42.88 1.41
CA VAL A 180 10.27 43.94 0.88
C VAL A 180 10.11 44.10 -0.63
N LYS A 181 10.03 43.00 -1.38
CA LYS A 181 9.84 43.04 -2.83
C LYS A 181 8.42 43.47 -3.21
N ALA A 182 7.44 43.13 -2.38
CA ALA A 182 6.05 43.51 -2.53
C ALA A 182 5.88 45.04 -2.42
N GLU A 183 6.61 45.68 -1.51
CA GLU A 183 6.68 47.15 -1.40
C GLU A 183 7.27 47.79 -2.66
N GLU A 184 8.42 47.29 -3.14
CA GLU A 184 9.09 47.82 -4.35
C GLU A 184 8.19 47.77 -5.60
N MET A 185 7.32 46.77 -5.73
CA MET A 185 6.41 46.64 -6.88
C MET A 185 5.03 47.29 -6.64
N GLY A 186 4.81 47.90 -5.48
CA GLY A 186 3.55 48.55 -5.11
C GLY A 186 2.41 47.59 -4.80
N LEU A 187 2.72 46.34 -4.44
CA LEU A 187 1.73 45.42 -3.85
C LEU A 187 1.43 45.79 -2.39
N VAL A 188 2.41 46.36 -1.68
CA VAL A 188 2.32 46.76 -0.28
C VAL A 188 2.72 48.24 -0.19
N GLU A 189 2.00 49.04 0.60
CA GLU A 189 2.26 50.48 0.75
C GLU A 189 3.36 50.80 1.77
N ALA A 190 3.57 49.93 2.76
CA ALA A 190 4.65 50.07 3.73
C ALA A 190 5.06 48.73 4.35
N VAL A 191 6.34 48.60 4.69
CA VAL A 191 6.84 47.50 5.52
C VAL A 191 7.12 47.97 6.96
N ALA A 192 6.77 47.15 7.96
CA ALA A 192 7.00 47.43 9.38
C ALA A 192 7.45 46.18 10.15
N SER A 193 8.13 46.33 11.28
CA SER A 193 8.46 45.17 12.14
C SER A 193 7.16 44.52 12.68
N PRO A 194 7.17 43.23 13.04
CA PRO A 194 5.99 42.56 13.60
C PRO A 194 5.34 43.33 14.77
N GLU A 195 6.16 43.92 15.65
CA GLU A 195 5.71 44.67 16.82
C GLU A 195 5.05 46.01 16.45
N GLN A 196 5.44 46.60 15.32
CA GLN A 196 4.96 47.89 14.84
C GLN A 196 3.87 47.77 13.76
N LEU A 197 3.53 46.54 13.36
CA LEU A 197 2.68 46.28 12.20
C LEU A 197 1.30 46.94 12.31
N ILE A 198 0.63 46.74 13.46
CA ILE A 198 -0.72 47.26 13.69
C ILE A 198 -0.72 48.79 13.82
N ASP A 199 0.28 49.36 14.48
CA ASP A 199 0.42 50.81 14.62
C ASP A 199 0.69 51.48 13.27
N ARG A 200 1.58 50.88 12.45
CA ARG A 200 1.83 51.37 11.10
C ARG A 200 0.59 51.28 10.22
N ALA A 201 -0.15 50.17 10.28
CA ALA A 201 -1.41 50.01 9.55
C ALA A 201 -2.48 51.02 10.00
N SER A 202 -2.56 51.29 11.30
CA SER A 202 -3.49 52.29 11.86
C SER A 202 -3.12 53.70 11.40
N GLN A 203 -1.83 54.02 11.34
CA GLN A 203 -1.37 55.30 10.77
C GLN A 203 -1.75 55.45 9.30
N VAL A 204 -1.64 54.38 8.51
CA VAL A 204 -2.06 54.37 7.10
C VAL A 204 -3.58 54.57 6.95
N VAL A 205 -4.40 54.01 7.84
CA VAL A 205 -5.84 54.30 7.91
C VAL A 205 -6.08 55.79 8.13
N LEU A 206 -5.39 56.39 9.09
CA LEU A 206 -5.55 57.81 9.41
C LEU A 206 -5.13 58.69 8.22
N ASP A 207 -4.01 58.37 7.57
CA ASP A 207 -3.52 59.11 6.40
C ASP A 207 -4.49 59.06 5.22
N LEU A 208 -5.12 57.91 4.98
CA LEU A 208 -6.19 57.76 3.99
C LEU A 208 -7.44 58.57 4.38
N SER A 209 -7.86 58.47 5.65
CA SER A 209 -9.08 59.15 6.13
C SER A 209 -8.97 60.67 6.10
N SER A 210 -7.76 61.21 6.31
CA SER A 210 -7.48 62.65 6.30
C SER A 210 -7.11 63.18 4.92
N GLY A 211 -7.06 62.32 3.89
CA GLY A 211 -6.64 62.69 2.54
C GLY A 211 -5.13 62.96 2.37
N ARG A 212 -4.29 62.59 3.36
CA ARG A 212 -2.81 62.66 3.22
C ARG A 212 -2.27 61.58 2.28
N MET A 213 -3.01 60.49 2.14
CA MET A 213 -2.77 59.46 1.15
C MET A 213 -4.04 59.28 0.30
N PRO A 214 -3.94 59.17 -1.04
CA PRO A 214 -5.11 58.94 -1.88
C PRO A 214 -5.65 57.53 -1.63
N LYS A 215 -6.98 57.42 -1.50
CA LYS A 215 -7.66 56.13 -1.45
C LYS A 215 -7.76 55.54 -2.84
N ILE A 216 -7.23 54.33 -3.02
CA ILE A 216 -7.31 53.60 -4.29
C ILE A 216 -8.41 52.54 -4.18
N VAL A 217 -9.31 52.54 -5.16
CA VAL A 217 -10.23 51.42 -5.44
C VAL A 217 -9.52 50.54 -6.45
N THR A 218 -8.92 49.43 -6.00
CA THR A 218 -8.00 48.63 -6.83
C THR A 218 -8.64 48.09 -8.09
N SER A 219 -9.93 47.74 -8.05
CA SER A 219 -10.71 47.33 -9.23
C SER A 219 -10.81 48.41 -10.30
N ASP A 220 -10.81 49.68 -9.92
CA ASP A 220 -11.03 50.81 -10.82
C ASP A 220 -9.71 51.42 -11.31
N TYR A 221 -8.59 51.00 -10.71
CA TYR A 221 -7.26 51.48 -11.05
C TYR A 221 -6.78 50.90 -12.39
N SER A 222 -6.45 51.75 -13.37
CA SER A 222 -6.01 51.31 -14.71
C SER A 222 -4.65 51.85 -15.15
N ASP A 223 -4.03 52.75 -14.39
CA ASP A 223 -2.80 53.46 -14.79
C ASP A 223 -1.60 52.54 -15.04
N ARG A 224 -1.62 51.33 -14.45
CA ARG A 224 -0.59 50.30 -14.62
C ARG A 224 -0.96 49.21 -15.63
N LEU A 225 -2.11 49.35 -16.30
CA LEU A 225 -2.52 48.46 -17.39
C LEU A 225 -2.09 49.04 -18.74
N PRO A 226 -1.45 48.22 -19.60
CA PRO A 226 -1.17 48.65 -20.96
C PRO A 226 -2.44 48.63 -21.84
N PRO A 227 -2.46 49.36 -22.97
CA PRO A 227 -3.51 49.22 -23.98
C PRO A 227 -3.66 47.75 -24.43
N ILE A 228 -4.87 47.34 -24.83
CA ILE A 228 -5.18 45.93 -25.11
C ILE A 228 -4.24 45.26 -26.15
N ASN A 229 -3.80 45.98 -27.18
CA ASN A 229 -2.87 45.46 -28.18
C ASN A 229 -1.49 45.15 -27.58
N GLU A 230 -0.99 46.01 -26.68
CA GLU A 230 0.24 45.79 -25.94
C GLU A 230 0.08 44.70 -24.88
N ALA A 231 -1.10 44.61 -24.23
CA ALA A 231 -1.44 43.54 -23.31
C ALA A 231 -1.38 42.16 -24.00
N HIS A 232 -1.91 42.04 -25.22
CA HIS A 232 -1.81 40.83 -26.03
C HIS A 232 -0.35 40.51 -26.41
N ALA A 233 0.44 41.50 -26.82
CA ALA A 233 1.86 41.31 -27.12
C ALA A 233 2.66 40.85 -25.88
N LEU A 234 2.33 41.38 -24.70
CA LEU A 234 2.92 40.96 -23.43
C LEU A 234 2.52 39.52 -23.06
N ALA A 235 1.24 39.18 -23.18
CA ALA A 235 0.72 37.83 -22.95
C ALA A 235 1.39 36.79 -23.86
N GLN A 236 1.66 37.12 -25.13
CA GLN A 236 2.37 36.25 -26.06
C GLN A 236 3.79 35.89 -25.58
N LYS A 237 4.46 36.78 -24.82
CA LYS A 237 5.79 36.46 -24.24
C LYS A 237 5.72 35.30 -23.25
N PHE A 238 4.58 35.09 -22.60
CA PHE A 238 4.34 33.95 -21.71
C PHE A 238 3.93 32.67 -22.44
N GLY A 239 3.69 32.70 -23.77
CA GLY A 239 3.15 31.55 -24.52
C GLY A 239 3.98 30.27 -24.40
N LYS A 240 5.33 30.37 -24.35
CA LYS A 240 6.21 29.21 -24.12
C LYS A 240 6.04 28.62 -22.73
N ASP A 241 5.94 29.47 -21.72
CA ASP A 241 5.68 29.04 -20.34
C ASP A 241 4.29 28.44 -20.20
N LEU A 242 3.29 29.03 -20.85
CA LEU A 242 1.92 28.56 -20.87
C LEU A 242 1.83 27.16 -21.48
N MET A 243 2.48 26.91 -22.62
CA MET A 243 2.55 25.57 -23.23
C MET A 243 3.21 24.54 -22.31
N ARG A 244 4.28 24.93 -21.60
CA ARG A 244 4.98 24.06 -20.66
C ARG A 244 4.14 23.75 -19.41
N LEU A 245 3.55 24.78 -18.80
CA LEU A 245 2.76 24.67 -17.57
C LEU A 245 1.43 23.95 -17.80
N SER A 246 0.79 24.20 -18.94
CA SER A 246 -0.46 23.53 -19.35
C SER A 246 -0.27 22.10 -19.86
N GLN A 247 0.99 21.64 -19.96
CA GLN A 247 1.37 20.36 -20.58
C GLN A 247 0.78 20.20 -22.00
N GLY A 248 0.93 21.22 -22.82
CA GLY A 248 0.37 21.26 -24.18
C GLY A 248 -1.16 21.37 -24.19
N GLY A 249 -1.74 22.15 -23.26
CA GLY A 249 -3.17 22.43 -23.20
C GLY A 249 -4.02 21.42 -22.41
N LYS A 250 -3.43 20.34 -21.89
CA LYS A 250 -4.14 19.33 -21.07
C LYS A 250 -4.63 19.88 -19.72
N ILE A 251 -4.06 20.99 -19.27
CA ILE A 251 -4.34 21.63 -17.99
C ILE A 251 -4.95 23.03 -18.27
N PRO A 252 -6.28 23.15 -18.36
CA PRO A 252 -6.96 24.28 -19.00
C PRO A 252 -6.91 25.59 -18.19
N GLN A 253 -6.76 25.51 -16.86
CA GLN A 253 -6.83 26.69 -15.99
C GLN A 253 -5.73 27.72 -16.27
N PHE A 254 -4.57 27.31 -16.80
CA PHE A 254 -3.50 28.23 -17.15
C PHE A 254 -3.91 29.19 -18.27
N GLN A 255 -4.49 28.64 -19.35
CA GLN A 255 -5.01 29.45 -20.46
C GLN A 255 -6.21 30.28 -19.99
N ALA A 256 -7.12 29.67 -19.23
CA ALA A 256 -8.29 30.35 -18.69
C ALA A 256 -7.92 31.57 -17.82
N CYS A 257 -6.87 31.46 -16.98
CA CYS A 257 -6.36 32.57 -16.17
C CYS A 257 -5.90 33.76 -17.03
N LEU A 258 -5.19 33.47 -18.12
CA LEU A 258 -4.70 34.48 -19.05
C LEU A 258 -5.88 35.15 -19.77
N ASP A 259 -6.82 34.36 -20.28
CA ASP A 259 -7.97 34.83 -21.04
C ASP A 259 -8.89 35.71 -20.19
N VAL A 260 -9.18 35.29 -18.95
CA VAL A 260 -9.99 36.07 -17.99
C VAL A 260 -9.29 37.38 -17.62
N THR A 261 -7.98 37.35 -17.42
CA THR A 261 -7.19 38.56 -17.13
C THR A 261 -7.29 39.55 -18.28
N LEU A 262 -7.05 39.11 -19.52
CA LEU A 262 -7.10 39.95 -20.71
C LEU A 262 -8.53 40.44 -21.01
N TYR A 263 -9.53 39.61 -20.76
CA TYR A 263 -10.93 40.00 -20.89
C TYR A 263 -11.27 41.22 -20.02
N GLY A 264 -10.81 41.22 -18.76
CA GLY A 264 -11.00 42.35 -17.86
C GLY A 264 -10.13 43.57 -18.18
N VAL A 265 -9.00 43.42 -18.87
CA VAL A 265 -8.24 44.55 -19.44
C VAL A 265 -9.03 45.20 -20.59
N ALA A 266 -9.70 44.40 -21.42
CA ALA A 266 -10.45 44.90 -22.57
C ALA A 266 -11.82 45.49 -22.22
N HIS A 267 -12.55 44.89 -21.27
CA HIS A 267 -13.96 45.22 -20.99
C HIS A 267 -14.18 45.89 -19.63
N GLY A 268 -13.11 46.17 -18.89
CA GLY A 268 -13.17 46.75 -17.55
C GLY A 268 -13.32 45.70 -16.44
N SER A 269 -13.15 46.16 -15.20
CA SER A 269 -13.03 45.27 -14.03
C SER A 269 -14.33 44.58 -13.65
N THR A 270 -15.49 45.22 -13.82
CA THR A 270 -16.79 44.62 -13.48
C THR A 270 -17.08 43.39 -14.35
N GLU A 271 -16.96 43.54 -15.66
CA GLU A 271 -17.08 42.42 -16.61
C GLU A 271 -16.00 41.36 -16.38
N GLY A 272 -14.76 41.78 -16.08
CA GLY A 272 -13.67 40.89 -15.70
C GLY A 272 -13.99 40.01 -14.46
N LEU A 273 -14.55 40.60 -13.41
CA LEU A 273 -14.92 39.89 -12.17
C LEU A 273 -16.06 38.89 -12.41
N LEU A 274 -17.07 39.27 -13.21
CA LEU A 274 -18.15 38.35 -13.59
C LEU A 274 -17.61 37.17 -14.41
N LYS A 275 -16.70 37.44 -15.35
CA LYS A 275 -16.06 36.40 -16.16
C LYS A 275 -15.18 35.48 -15.32
N GLU A 276 -14.41 36.04 -14.38
CA GLU A 276 -13.60 35.29 -13.42
C GLU A 276 -14.45 34.31 -12.61
N LYS A 277 -15.54 34.81 -12.01
CA LYS A 277 -16.46 33.97 -11.23
C LYS A 277 -17.01 32.81 -12.05
N SER A 278 -17.50 33.08 -13.28
CA SER A 278 -18.03 32.03 -14.17
C SER A 278 -16.97 30.97 -14.46
N VAL A 279 -15.77 31.38 -14.89
CA VAL A 279 -14.70 30.46 -15.28
C VAL A 279 -14.15 29.68 -14.08
N PHE A 280 -14.06 30.30 -12.91
CA PHE A 280 -13.70 29.63 -11.66
C PHE A 280 -14.60 28.43 -11.37
N VAL A 281 -15.92 28.63 -11.50
CA VAL A 281 -16.91 27.59 -11.21
C VAL A 281 -16.91 26.49 -12.27
N ASP A 282 -16.72 26.83 -13.53
CA ASP A 282 -16.55 25.85 -14.61
C ASP A 282 -15.34 24.94 -14.34
N LEU A 283 -14.21 25.55 -13.95
CA LEU A 283 -12.99 24.81 -13.62
C LEU A 283 -13.15 23.95 -12.37
N LEU A 284 -13.85 24.43 -11.35
CA LEU A 284 -14.15 23.68 -10.13
C LEU A 284 -14.90 22.37 -10.41
N HIS A 285 -15.82 22.37 -11.37
CA HIS A 285 -16.59 21.19 -11.74
C HIS A 285 -15.92 20.33 -12.83
N SER A 286 -14.88 20.86 -13.50
CA SER A 286 -14.16 20.16 -14.55
C SER A 286 -13.43 18.90 -14.04
N PRO A 287 -13.23 17.87 -14.89
CA PRO A 287 -12.47 16.67 -14.51
C PRO A 287 -11.05 16.99 -14.02
N THR A 288 -10.38 17.96 -14.67
CA THR A 288 -9.03 18.39 -14.29
C THR A 288 -9.02 19.12 -12.94
N GLY A 289 -9.99 19.98 -12.68
CA GLY A 289 -10.15 20.67 -11.39
C GLY A 289 -10.32 19.69 -10.24
N LYS A 290 -11.30 18.78 -10.36
CA LYS A 290 -11.54 17.71 -9.37
C LYS A 290 -10.29 16.86 -9.12
N SER A 291 -9.59 16.51 -10.18
CA SER A 291 -8.36 15.71 -10.13
C SER A 291 -7.21 16.40 -9.38
N LEU A 292 -6.95 17.68 -9.66
CA LEU A 292 -5.86 18.42 -9.02
C LEU A 292 -6.20 18.79 -7.56
N ILE A 293 -7.46 19.06 -7.24
CA ILE A 293 -7.93 19.21 -5.85
C ILE A 293 -7.73 17.90 -5.08
N HIS A 294 -8.14 16.75 -5.65
CA HIS A 294 -7.89 15.45 -5.05
C HIS A 294 -6.40 15.20 -4.81
N ALA A 295 -5.55 15.42 -5.82
CA ALA A 295 -4.11 15.25 -5.71
C ALA A 295 -3.51 16.10 -4.58
N PHE A 296 -3.95 17.35 -4.43
CA PHE A 296 -3.51 18.24 -3.35
C PHE A 296 -3.93 17.73 -1.97
N LEU A 297 -5.20 17.34 -1.80
CA LEU A 297 -5.72 16.83 -0.54
C LEU A 297 -5.08 15.49 -0.15
N ALA A 298 -4.94 14.58 -1.12
CA ALA A 298 -4.27 13.30 -0.94
C ALA A 298 -2.81 13.49 -0.51
N GLN A 299 -2.09 14.45 -1.13
CA GLN A 299 -0.70 14.75 -0.78
C GLN A 299 -0.57 15.27 0.65
N ARG A 300 -1.47 16.16 1.10
CA ARG A 300 -1.47 16.62 2.50
C ARG A 300 -1.79 15.49 3.45
N ALA A 301 -2.69 14.59 3.06
CA ALA A 301 -3.12 13.46 3.87
C ALA A 301 -2.04 12.39 4.05
N THR A 302 -0.99 12.32 3.23
CA THR A 302 0.06 11.28 3.38
C THR A 302 0.81 11.37 4.72
N THR A 303 0.89 12.57 5.30
CA THR A 303 1.49 12.80 6.62
C THR A 303 0.63 12.33 7.79
N LYS A 304 -0.67 12.10 7.56
CA LYS A 304 -1.63 11.58 8.55
C LYS A 304 -1.59 10.05 8.51
N THR A 305 -0.61 9.44 9.18
CA THR A 305 -0.36 7.99 9.11
C THR A 305 -1.22 7.15 10.04
N GLY A 306 -1.87 7.76 11.04
CA GLY A 306 -2.57 7.06 12.13
C GLY A 306 -1.63 6.43 13.16
N VAL A 307 -0.31 6.63 13.02
CA VAL A 307 0.70 6.21 13.99
C VAL A 307 0.71 7.21 15.15
N PRO A 308 0.67 6.78 16.43
CA PRO A 308 0.81 7.68 17.57
C PRO A 308 2.11 8.50 17.50
N THR A 309 2.08 9.77 17.92
CA THR A 309 3.21 10.73 17.77
C THR A 309 3.67 11.35 19.08
N ASP A 310 3.19 10.87 20.21
CA ASP A 310 3.41 11.41 21.55
C ASP A 310 4.27 10.48 22.44
N GLY A 311 4.83 11.05 23.51
CA GLY A 311 5.67 10.32 24.46
C GLY A 311 6.81 9.55 23.79
N ALA A 312 6.91 8.25 24.09
CA ALA A 312 7.91 7.35 23.52
C ALA A 312 7.78 7.14 21.99
N ASN A 313 6.65 7.53 21.38
CA ASN A 313 6.42 7.39 19.94
C ASN A 313 6.88 8.60 19.13
N ALA A 314 7.25 9.72 19.76
CA ALA A 314 7.45 10.98 19.04
C ALA A 314 8.52 10.92 17.94
N GLY A 315 9.59 10.13 18.14
CA GLY A 315 10.74 10.04 17.25
C GLY A 315 11.51 11.37 17.14
N GLU A 316 12.80 11.32 16.84
CA GLU A 316 13.63 12.51 16.62
C GLU A 316 14.01 12.63 15.14
N CYS A 317 14.10 13.87 14.65
CA CYS A 317 14.58 14.08 13.28
C CYS A 317 16.10 13.85 13.24
N PRO A 318 16.61 12.94 12.39
CA PRO A 318 18.05 12.73 12.24
C PRO A 318 18.80 14.02 11.89
N ARG A 319 19.96 14.20 12.56
CA ARG A 319 20.91 15.30 12.35
C ARG A 319 22.20 14.80 11.70
N LYS A 320 22.60 13.57 12.01
CA LYS A 320 23.75 12.87 11.41
C LYS A 320 23.27 11.60 10.70
N ALA A 321 23.62 11.45 9.43
CA ALA A 321 23.25 10.31 8.62
C ALA A 321 24.49 9.64 8.01
N ALA A 322 24.42 8.33 7.81
CA ALA A 322 25.38 7.60 6.99
C ALA A 322 24.69 6.98 5.77
N VAL A 323 25.40 6.90 4.65
CA VAL A 323 24.92 6.27 3.42
C VAL A 323 25.92 5.20 2.99
N ILE A 324 25.45 3.95 2.84
CA ILE A 324 26.30 2.87 2.35
C ILE A 324 26.22 2.81 0.82
N GLY A 325 27.35 3.04 0.16
CA GLY A 325 27.47 3.15 -1.29
C GLY A 325 27.23 4.58 -1.79
N GLY A 326 28.19 5.11 -2.55
CA GLY A 326 28.20 6.46 -3.13
C GLY A 326 27.98 6.47 -4.66
N GLY A 327 27.29 5.44 -5.16
CA GLY A 327 26.78 5.38 -6.53
C GLY A 327 25.72 6.45 -6.82
N LEU A 328 24.96 6.31 -7.92
CA LEU A 328 23.96 7.30 -8.33
C LEU A 328 22.90 7.55 -7.25
N MET A 329 22.38 6.48 -6.64
CA MET A 329 21.37 6.57 -5.58
C MET A 329 21.94 7.17 -4.30
N GLY A 330 23.01 6.57 -3.75
CA GLY A 330 23.60 7.04 -2.49
C GLY A 330 24.12 8.48 -2.54
N ALA A 331 24.77 8.90 -3.64
CA ALA A 331 25.16 10.30 -3.82
C ALA A 331 23.94 11.23 -3.91
N GLY A 332 22.83 10.79 -4.50
CA GLY A 332 21.57 11.53 -4.54
C GLY A 332 20.92 11.67 -3.17
N ILE A 333 20.92 10.60 -2.36
CA ILE A 333 20.40 10.60 -0.98
C ILE A 333 21.22 11.57 -0.12
N ALA A 334 22.55 11.45 -0.16
CA ALA A 334 23.47 12.36 0.53
C ALA A 334 23.24 13.81 0.13
N THR A 335 23.08 14.09 -1.17
CA THR A 335 22.79 15.44 -1.67
C THR A 335 21.49 16.00 -1.08
N ALA A 336 20.42 15.19 -1.00
CA ALA A 336 19.15 15.62 -0.45
C ALA A 336 19.24 15.98 1.04
N MET A 337 19.99 15.18 1.81
CA MET A 337 20.25 15.41 3.23
C MET A 337 21.12 16.64 3.49
N ILE A 338 22.23 16.80 2.75
CA ILE A 338 23.14 17.94 2.92
C ILE A 338 22.44 19.28 2.62
N ARG A 339 21.57 19.32 1.61
CA ARG A 339 20.76 20.53 1.32
C ARG A 339 19.82 20.92 2.45
N ALA A 340 19.51 20.00 3.34
CA ALA A 340 18.67 20.23 4.52
C ALA A 340 19.50 20.44 5.81
N GLY A 341 20.82 20.63 5.69
CA GLY A 341 21.72 20.85 6.83
C GLY A 341 21.97 19.61 7.68
N ILE A 342 21.88 18.41 7.09
CA ILE A 342 22.20 17.14 7.75
C ILE A 342 23.66 16.77 7.43
N GLU A 343 24.42 16.40 8.44
CA GLU A 343 25.79 15.89 8.28
C GLU A 343 25.72 14.47 7.70
N VAL A 344 26.47 14.20 6.63
CA VAL A 344 26.43 12.92 5.92
C VAL A 344 27.80 12.28 5.80
N THR A 345 27.91 11.03 6.25
CA THR A 345 29.06 10.17 5.99
C THR A 345 28.72 9.13 4.93
N ILE A 346 29.43 9.13 3.79
CA ILE A 346 29.30 8.07 2.77
C ILE A 346 30.38 7.03 3.00
N LYS A 347 29.99 5.75 3.08
CA LYS A 347 30.92 4.61 3.14
C LYS A 347 31.01 3.94 1.78
N GLU A 348 32.23 3.82 1.25
CA GLU A 348 32.53 3.16 -0.02
C GLU A 348 33.41 1.92 0.16
N ILE A 349 33.56 1.13 -0.90
CA ILE A 349 34.37 -0.12 -0.86
C ILE A 349 35.87 0.12 -1.03
N ASN A 350 36.27 1.24 -1.64
CA ASN A 350 37.68 1.58 -1.88
C ASN A 350 37.87 3.10 -2.10
N PRO A 351 39.12 3.60 -2.04
CA PRO A 351 39.39 5.04 -2.16
C PRO A 351 38.96 5.66 -3.50
N GLY A 352 39.06 4.93 -4.62
CA GLY A 352 38.63 5.43 -5.92
C GLY A 352 37.12 5.64 -6.02
N ALA A 353 36.34 4.71 -5.45
CA ALA A 353 34.89 4.83 -5.34
C ALA A 353 34.50 5.98 -4.40
N ALA A 354 35.23 6.16 -3.30
CA ALA A 354 35.06 7.29 -2.38
C ALA A 354 35.27 8.65 -3.06
N GLU A 355 36.34 8.81 -3.84
CA GLU A 355 36.59 10.03 -4.60
C GLU A 355 35.50 10.30 -5.64
N ALA A 356 35.04 9.26 -6.34
CA ALA A 356 33.95 9.36 -7.29
C ALA A 356 32.62 9.77 -6.63
N ALA A 357 32.34 9.26 -5.42
CA ALA A 357 31.16 9.62 -4.64
C ALA A 357 31.18 11.11 -4.26
N ALA A 358 32.32 11.60 -3.74
CA ALA A 358 32.51 13.01 -3.40
C ALA A 358 32.28 13.91 -4.63
N LYS A 359 32.89 13.58 -5.77
CA LYS A 359 32.70 14.32 -7.03
C LYS A 359 31.22 14.36 -7.47
N ARG A 360 30.49 13.25 -7.35
CA ARG A 360 29.06 13.20 -7.70
C ARG A 360 28.22 14.09 -6.79
N VAL A 361 28.45 14.07 -5.48
CA VAL A 361 27.72 14.94 -4.53
C VAL A 361 28.01 16.41 -4.82
N THR A 362 29.29 16.79 -4.96
CA THR A 362 29.72 18.15 -5.32
C THR A 362 29.05 18.62 -6.62
N LYS A 363 29.01 17.77 -7.64
CA LYS A 363 28.32 18.05 -8.91
C LYS A 363 26.81 18.23 -8.74
N ASN A 364 26.14 17.38 -7.96
CA ASN A 364 24.70 17.49 -7.72
C ASN A 364 24.34 18.78 -6.95
N LEU A 365 25.22 19.22 -6.04
CA LEU A 365 25.10 20.48 -5.31
C LEU A 365 25.46 21.70 -6.17
N LYS A 366 26.05 21.51 -7.36
CA LYS A 366 26.61 22.59 -8.20
C LYS A 366 27.65 23.42 -7.44
N SER A 367 28.44 22.78 -6.57
CA SER A 367 29.52 23.39 -5.79
C SER A 367 30.86 23.20 -6.50
N SER A 368 31.84 24.08 -6.23
CA SER A 368 33.22 23.96 -6.69
C SER A 368 34.04 22.96 -5.85
N SER A 369 33.69 22.78 -4.58
CA SER A 369 34.35 21.87 -3.64
C SER A 369 33.34 21.00 -2.87
N PRO A 370 33.78 19.85 -2.30
CA PRO A 370 32.95 19.07 -1.39
C PRO A 370 32.45 19.91 -0.21
N PRO A 371 31.16 19.81 0.16
CA PRO A 371 30.60 20.59 1.26
C PRO A 371 31.18 20.14 2.60
N ALA A 372 31.31 21.06 3.57
CA ALA A 372 31.81 20.75 4.92
C ALA A 372 30.99 19.67 5.65
N LEU A 373 29.70 19.55 5.32
CA LEU A 373 28.78 18.55 5.86
C LEU A 373 28.96 17.13 5.27
N LEU A 374 29.89 16.94 4.32
CA LEU A 374 30.15 15.63 3.70
C LEU A 374 31.48 15.06 4.20
N ARG A 375 31.41 13.84 4.74
CA ARG A 375 32.56 12.95 4.94
C ARG A 375 32.43 11.75 4.01
N VAL A 376 33.52 11.31 3.40
CA VAL A 376 33.55 10.04 2.66
C VAL A 376 34.65 9.16 3.24
N THR A 377 34.34 7.90 3.53
CA THR A 377 35.26 6.93 4.12
C THR A 377 35.17 5.57 3.43
N THR A 378 36.17 4.72 3.64
CA THR A 378 36.20 3.32 3.21
C THR A 378 35.97 2.33 4.36
N ASP A 379 36.02 2.81 5.61
CA ASP A 379 35.76 2.06 6.84
C ASP A 379 34.46 2.53 7.52
N PHE A 380 34.19 2.06 8.75
CA PHE A 380 33.03 2.46 9.55
C PHE A 380 33.35 3.56 10.58
N ALA A 381 34.46 4.29 10.42
CA ALA A 381 34.84 5.34 11.36
C ALA A 381 33.77 6.45 11.42
N GLY A 382 33.27 6.70 12.64
CA GLY A 382 32.24 7.70 12.91
C GLY A 382 30.81 7.17 12.93
N PHE A 383 30.57 5.87 12.65
CA PHE A 383 29.22 5.29 12.63
C PHE A 383 28.55 5.19 14.02
N ALA A 384 29.34 5.18 15.10
CA ALA A 384 28.83 5.15 16.46
C ALA A 384 27.98 6.38 16.84
N ASP A 385 28.16 7.52 16.17
CA ASP A 385 27.51 8.81 16.45
C ASP A 385 26.46 9.20 15.38
N VAL A 386 26.02 8.23 14.58
CA VAL A 386 25.05 8.45 13.50
C VAL A 386 23.63 8.14 14.00
N ASP A 387 22.66 8.99 13.64
CA ASP A 387 21.25 8.81 14.02
C ASP A 387 20.53 7.82 13.08
N ILE A 388 20.91 7.81 11.80
CA ILE A 388 20.35 6.93 10.76
C ILE A 388 21.39 6.48 9.73
N VAL A 389 21.41 5.19 9.41
CA VAL A 389 22.13 4.65 8.26
C VAL A 389 21.13 4.33 7.15
N ILE A 390 21.42 4.73 5.90
CA ILE A 390 20.66 4.35 4.71
C ILE A 390 21.54 3.53 3.78
N GLU A 391 21.22 2.25 3.65
CA GLU A 391 21.90 1.32 2.77
C GLU A 391 21.45 1.49 1.31
N ALA A 392 22.40 1.73 0.39
CA ALA A 392 22.17 1.90 -1.05
C ALA A 392 23.19 1.13 -1.90
N ALA A 393 23.51 -0.09 -1.49
CA ALA A 393 24.37 -1.05 -2.19
C ALA A 393 23.57 -1.94 -3.18
N LEU A 394 24.27 -2.90 -3.79
CA LEU A 394 23.71 -3.82 -4.79
C LEU A 394 22.52 -4.62 -4.25
N GLU A 395 21.60 -4.97 -5.14
CA GLU A 395 20.36 -5.71 -4.84
C GLU A 395 20.63 -7.21 -4.66
N ASP A 396 21.38 -7.57 -3.61
CA ASP A 396 21.70 -8.94 -3.21
C ASP A 396 21.34 -9.19 -1.74
N VAL A 397 20.54 -10.23 -1.47
CA VAL A 397 20.03 -10.53 -0.13
C VAL A 397 21.15 -10.88 0.85
N LYS A 398 22.14 -11.69 0.44
CA LYS A 398 23.21 -12.14 1.34
C LYS A 398 24.15 -11.00 1.69
N LEU A 399 24.53 -10.19 0.70
CA LEU A 399 25.33 -9.00 0.89
C LEU A 399 24.66 -8.04 1.87
N LYS A 400 23.37 -7.76 1.69
CA LYS A 400 22.62 -6.88 2.58
C LYS A 400 22.49 -7.44 3.99
N GLN A 401 22.28 -8.75 4.13
CA GLN A 401 22.25 -9.41 5.45
C GLN A 401 23.56 -9.25 6.22
N GLU A 402 24.70 -9.54 5.57
CA GLU A 402 26.02 -9.38 6.22
C GLU A 402 26.31 -7.91 6.51
N LEU A 403 25.97 -7.00 5.60
CA LEU A 403 26.13 -5.57 5.81
C LEU A 403 25.30 -5.08 7.01
N PHE A 404 24.02 -5.46 7.10
CA PHE A 404 23.17 -5.07 8.23
C PHE A 404 23.66 -5.65 9.56
N LYS A 405 24.24 -6.85 9.55
CA LYS A 405 24.92 -7.41 10.71
C LYS A 405 26.10 -6.56 11.17
N THR A 406 26.94 -6.12 10.24
CA THR A 406 28.03 -5.18 10.55
C THR A 406 27.49 -3.84 11.03
N LEU A 407 26.46 -3.29 10.39
CA LEU A 407 25.86 -2.02 10.83
C LEU A 407 25.29 -2.09 12.25
N GLU A 408 24.70 -3.22 12.63
CA GLU A 408 24.19 -3.41 14.00
C GLU A 408 25.29 -3.33 15.06
N SER A 409 26.50 -3.82 14.76
CA SER A 409 27.64 -3.76 15.68
C SER A 409 28.40 -2.42 15.65
N GLU A 410 28.44 -1.74 14.50
CA GLU A 410 29.21 -0.50 14.31
C GLU A 410 28.42 0.77 14.67
N THR A 411 27.12 0.66 14.91
CA THR A 411 26.25 1.79 15.25
C THR A 411 25.75 1.70 16.69
N ASN A 412 25.34 2.84 17.25
CA ASN A 412 24.75 2.84 18.60
C ASN A 412 23.36 2.14 18.62
N ALA A 413 22.92 1.79 19.83
CA ALA A 413 21.65 1.08 20.04
C ALA A 413 20.39 1.87 19.69
N ASN A 414 20.48 3.18 19.45
CA ASN A 414 19.36 4.03 19.04
C ASN A 414 19.38 4.36 17.54
N CYS A 415 20.44 4.00 16.83
CA CYS A 415 20.61 4.27 15.41
C CYS A 415 19.55 3.52 14.61
N ILE A 416 18.90 4.22 13.67
CA ILE A 416 17.94 3.66 12.73
C ILE A 416 18.71 2.98 11.59
N LEU A 417 18.36 1.73 11.29
CA LEU A 417 18.95 0.95 10.20
C LEU A 417 17.98 0.90 9.02
N ALA A 418 18.19 1.76 8.03
CA ALA A 418 17.34 1.86 6.86
C ALA A 418 17.96 1.26 5.59
N THR A 419 17.14 0.71 4.70
CA THR A 419 17.55 0.26 3.36
C THR A 419 16.78 0.99 2.25
N ASN A 420 17.47 1.31 1.16
CA ASN A 420 16.92 1.82 -0.09
C ASN A 420 16.63 0.71 -1.11
N THR A 421 16.64 -0.57 -0.72
CA THR A 421 16.26 -1.68 -1.61
C THR A 421 14.92 -1.40 -2.28
N SER A 422 14.71 -1.90 -3.51
CA SER A 422 13.50 -1.63 -4.31
C SER A 422 12.58 -2.83 -4.42
N THR A 423 13.11 -4.03 -4.16
CA THR A 423 12.42 -5.30 -4.45
C THR A 423 12.59 -6.36 -3.36
N ILE A 424 13.56 -6.22 -2.46
CA ILE A 424 13.83 -7.22 -1.42
C ILE A 424 12.91 -6.98 -0.22
N ASN A 425 12.30 -8.07 0.27
CA ASN A 425 11.58 -8.05 1.54
C ASN A 425 12.55 -7.71 2.69
N ILE A 426 12.25 -6.66 3.45
CA ILE A 426 13.14 -6.12 4.49
C ILE A 426 13.30 -7.09 5.67
N ASP A 427 12.31 -7.92 5.97
CA ASP A 427 12.41 -8.98 6.99
C ASP A 427 13.45 -10.03 6.60
N LEU A 428 13.67 -10.28 5.29
CA LEU A 428 14.78 -11.11 4.83
C LEU A 428 16.13 -10.48 5.19
N ILE A 429 16.28 -9.17 4.98
CA ILE A 429 17.52 -8.45 5.30
C ILE A 429 17.74 -8.49 6.82
N ALA A 430 16.67 -8.29 7.59
CA ALA A 430 16.71 -8.27 9.05
C ALA A 430 16.88 -9.64 9.71
N ALA A 431 16.70 -10.75 8.98
CA ALA A 431 16.76 -12.11 9.52
C ALA A 431 18.10 -12.47 10.21
N LYS A 432 19.19 -11.77 9.86
CA LYS A 432 20.52 -11.96 10.48
C LYS A 432 20.83 -10.97 11.62
N ILE A 433 19.89 -10.07 11.95
CA ILE A 433 19.98 -9.11 13.06
C ILE A 433 18.74 -9.12 13.97
N PRO A 434 18.35 -10.26 14.58
CA PRO A 434 17.09 -10.37 15.31
C PRO A 434 16.93 -9.34 16.44
N LYS A 435 18.02 -8.98 17.13
CA LYS A 435 17.99 -8.00 18.24
C LYS A 435 17.52 -6.63 17.77
N ALA A 436 18.20 -6.03 16.78
CA ALA A 436 17.83 -4.71 16.26
C ALA A 436 16.45 -4.72 15.57
N HIS A 437 16.09 -5.83 14.92
CA HIS A 437 14.77 -6.00 14.35
C HIS A 437 13.68 -6.01 15.42
N LEU A 438 13.84 -6.78 16.50
CA LEU A 438 12.90 -6.83 17.63
C LEU A 438 12.81 -5.50 18.40
N GLN A 439 13.90 -4.74 18.48
CA GLN A 439 13.91 -3.37 19.02
C GLN A 439 13.19 -2.36 18.10
N GLY A 440 12.80 -2.77 16.89
CA GLY A 440 12.05 -1.97 15.95
C GLY A 440 12.84 -0.87 15.24
N ARG A 441 14.17 -1.02 15.14
CA ARG A 441 15.07 -0.02 14.52
C ARG A 441 15.26 -0.18 13.01
N VAL A 442 14.73 -1.24 12.42
CA VAL A 442 14.87 -1.55 10.98
C VAL A 442 13.68 -0.99 10.19
N ILE A 443 13.95 -0.29 9.08
CA ILE A 443 12.91 0.32 8.23
C ILE A 443 13.37 0.41 6.76
N GLY A 444 12.45 0.54 5.81
CA GLY A 444 12.79 0.94 4.44
C GLY A 444 12.69 2.44 4.25
N ALA A 445 13.67 3.03 3.58
CA ALA A 445 13.67 4.41 3.11
C ALA A 445 13.94 4.39 1.60
N HIS A 446 12.91 4.05 0.82
CA HIS A 446 13.01 3.81 -0.61
C HIS A 446 12.84 5.12 -1.40
N PHE A 447 13.98 5.65 -1.85
CA PHE A 447 14.08 6.82 -2.72
C PHE A 447 13.96 6.42 -4.19
N PHE A 448 13.46 7.35 -5.01
CA PHE A 448 13.33 7.17 -6.46
C PHE A 448 14.46 7.90 -7.20
N SER A 449 15.04 7.26 -8.21
CA SER A 449 16.14 7.84 -8.97
C SER A 449 15.66 8.94 -9.94
N PRO A 450 16.34 10.11 -10.03
CA PRO A 450 17.44 10.57 -9.18
C PRO A 450 16.95 11.06 -7.79
N ALA A 451 17.55 10.52 -6.72
CA ALA A 451 17.05 10.71 -5.34
C ALA A 451 17.00 12.17 -4.86
N HIS A 452 17.81 13.08 -5.38
CA HIS A 452 17.79 14.52 -5.02
C HIS A 452 16.77 15.35 -5.81
N LYS A 453 16.06 14.73 -6.77
CA LYS A 453 15.06 15.38 -7.64
C LYS A 453 13.66 14.80 -7.42
N MET A 454 13.55 13.47 -7.40
CA MET A 454 12.24 12.81 -7.29
C MET A 454 11.59 13.12 -5.94
N PRO A 455 10.33 13.56 -5.89
CA PRO A 455 9.73 14.07 -4.66
C PRO A 455 9.28 12.97 -3.69
N LEU A 456 9.02 11.76 -4.18
CA LEU A 456 8.50 10.65 -3.37
C LEU A 456 9.57 10.01 -2.48
N LEU A 457 9.18 9.63 -1.27
CA LEU A 457 9.90 8.69 -0.41
C LEU A 457 8.92 7.63 0.10
N GLU A 458 9.15 6.37 -0.26
CA GLU A 458 8.42 5.25 0.33
C GLU A 458 9.07 4.86 1.66
N ILE A 459 8.32 5.01 2.75
CA ILE A 459 8.74 4.58 4.08
C ILE A 459 8.11 3.21 4.33
N VAL A 460 8.93 2.17 4.33
CA VAL A 460 8.47 0.78 4.36
C VAL A 460 8.57 0.23 5.78
N ARG A 461 7.43 -0.02 6.43
CA ARG A 461 7.38 -0.62 7.77
C ARG A 461 7.45 -2.14 7.69
N THR A 462 8.32 -2.72 8.51
CA THR A 462 8.32 -4.16 8.81
C THR A 462 7.28 -4.47 9.89
N THR A 463 7.07 -5.75 10.21
CA THR A 463 6.20 -6.13 11.34
C THR A 463 6.74 -5.66 12.69
N SER A 464 8.06 -5.47 12.82
CA SER A 464 8.70 -5.09 14.07
C SER A 464 9.05 -3.60 14.16
N THR A 465 8.95 -2.82 13.07
CA THR A 465 9.36 -1.40 13.05
C THR A 465 8.57 -0.59 14.07
N SER A 466 9.27 0.15 14.94
CA SER A 466 8.63 0.93 16.01
C SER A 466 7.97 2.21 15.47
N ASN A 467 6.93 2.69 16.16
CA ASN A 467 6.28 3.97 15.87
C ASN A 467 7.27 5.15 15.91
N SER A 468 8.19 5.13 16.88
CA SER A 468 9.25 6.13 17.01
C SER A 468 10.14 6.18 15.77
N THR A 469 10.59 5.02 15.27
CA THR A 469 11.38 4.92 14.04
C THR A 469 10.61 5.43 12.82
N ILE A 470 9.32 5.07 12.68
CA ILE A 470 8.46 5.60 11.60
C ILE A 470 8.41 7.13 11.67
N ASN A 471 8.12 7.70 12.84
CA ASN A 471 7.99 9.15 13.01
C ASN A 471 9.31 9.89 12.79
N SER A 472 10.45 9.34 13.20
CA SER A 472 11.78 9.88 12.90
C SER A 472 12.03 9.98 11.38
N VAL A 473 11.68 8.95 10.61
CA VAL A 473 11.86 8.95 9.15
C VAL A 473 10.82 9.84 8.45
N MET A 474 9.60 9.95 8.97
CA MET A 474 8.59 10.92 8.49
C MET A 474 9.09 12.37 8.67
N LYS A 475 9.68 12.69 9.83
CA LYS A 475 10.30 13.99 10.11
C LYS A 475 11.49 14.26 9.20
N LEU A 476 12.34 13.25 8.99
CA LEU A 476 13.44 13.31 8.01
C LEU A 476 12.90 13.68 6.63
N ALA A 477 11.90 12.94 6.12
CA ALA A 477 11.29 13.15 4.81
C ALA A 477 10.82 14.60 4.63
N LYS A 478 10.10 15.14 5.64
CA LYS A 478 9.67 16.54 5.65
C LYS A 478 10.86 17.51 5.62
N LYS A 479 11.90 17.27 6.43
CA LYS A 479 13.12 18.10 6.49
C LYS A 479 13.86 18.14 5.15
N ILE A 480 13.95 17.01 4.46
CA ILE A 480 14.57 16.92 3.12
C ILE A 480 13.60 17.23 1.96
N LYS A 481 12.43 17.80 2.26
CA LYS A 481 11.39 18.23 1.30
C LYS A 481 10.92 17.10 0.37
N LYS A 482 10.79 15.89 0.90
CA LYS A 482 10.12 14.76 0.25
C LYS A 482 8.67 14.66 0.68
N THR A 483 7.85 14.08 -0.19
CA THR A 483 6.50 13.61 0.12
C THR A 483 6.62 12.16 0.59
N PRO A 484 6.47 11.88 1.89
CA PRO A 484 6.49 10.50 2.38
C PRO A 484 5.15 9.80 2.11
N ILE A 485 5.20 8.51 1.81
CA ILE A 485 4.07 7.59 1.96
C ILE A 485 4.50 6.41 2.85
N LEU A 486 3.66 6.02 3.81
CA LEU A 486 3.93 4.92 4.72
C LEU A 486 3.31 3.62 4.20
N VAL A 487 4.15 2.65 3.86
CA VAL A 487 3.75 1.41 3.19
C VAL A 487 4.27 0.18 3.94
N GLY A 488 3.63 -0.98 3.72
CA GLY A 488 4.03 -2.26 4.28
C GLY A 488 5.13 -2.93 3.47
N ASN A 489 5.83 -3.87 4.11
CA ASN A 489 6.92 -4.62 3.51
C ASN A 489 6.40 -5.76 2.61
N CYS A 490 6.65 -5.65 1.30
CA CYS A 490 6.44 -6.71 0.31
C CYS A 490 7.37 -6.50 -0.91
N ALA A 491 7.49 -7.49 -1.80
CA ALA A 491 8.30 -7.34 -3.01
C ALA A 491 7.76 -6.20 -3.89
N GLY A 492 8.56 -5.14 -4.10
CA GLY A 492 8.16 -3.96 -4.87
C GLY A 492 7.31 -2.93 -4.10
N PHE A 493 7.09 -3.13 -2.80
CA PHE A 493 6.36 -2.22 -1.90
C PHE A 493 5.02 -1.74 -2.45
N CYS A 494 4.74 -0.43 -2.50
CA CYS A 494 3.50 0.11 -3.03
C CYS A 494 3.64 0.42 -4.53
N VAL A 495 4.60 1.28 -4.90
CA VAL A 495 4.70 1.83 -6.25
C VAL A 495 5.11 0.78 -7.27
N ASN A 496 6.25 0.12 -7.07
CA ASN A 496 6.77 -0.83 -8.06
C ASN A 496 5.85 -2.05 -8.19
N ARG A 497 5.25 -2.51 -7.08
CA ARG A 497 4.23 -3.57 -7.09
C ARG A 497 2.99 -3.15 -7.86
N THR A 498 2.46 -1.95 -7.62
CA THR A 498 1.25 -1.48 -8.34
C THR A 498 1.46 -1.46 -9.85
N TYR A 499 2.67 -1.17 -10.32
CA TYR A 499 2.97 -0.97 -11.73
C TYR A 499 3.65 -2.14 -12.44
N PHE A 500 4.08 -3.20 -11.75
CA PHE A 500 4.65 -4.37 -12.44
C PHE A 500 3.72 -4.97 -13.51
N PRO A 501 2.37 -4.95 -13.38
CA PRO A 501 1.49 -5.45 -14.43
C PRO A 501 1.65 -4.72 -15.77
N GLN A 502 1.99 -3.42 -15.74
CA GLN A 502 2.12 -2.56 -16.92
C GLN A 502 3.03 -3.18 -17.99
N GLY A 503 4.26 -3.56 -17.60
CA GLY A 503 5.24 -4.11 -18.54
C GLY A 503 4.88 -5.51 -19.03
N GLN A 504 4.29 -6.35 -18.16
CA GLN A 504 3.90 -7.72 -18.52
C GLN A 504 2.69 -7.75 -19.45
N VAL A 505 1.74 -6.82 -19.26
CA VAL A 505 0.59 -6.70 -20.15
C VAL A 505 1.01 -6.08 -21.48
N ALA A 506 1.93 -5.11 -21.50
CA ALA A 506 2.49 -4.59 -22.74
C ALA A 506 3.16 -5.70 -23.57
N ASP A 507 4.01 -6.52 -22.94
CA ASP A 507 4.64 -7.69 -23.57
C ASP A 507 3.59 -8.70 -24.07
N LEU A 508 2.53 -8.98 -23.28
CA LEU A 508 1.42 -9.83 -23.70
C LEU A 508 0.72 -9.26 -24.95
N MET A 509 0.39 -7.98 -24.96
CA MET A 509 -0.31 -7.34 -26.08
C MET A 509 0.50 -7.44 -27.37
N SER A 510 1.81 -7.22 -27.29
CA SER A 510 2.69 -7.38 -28.47
C SER A 510 2.90 -8.84 -28.88
N THR A 511 3.05 -9.77 -27.93
CA THR A 511 3.34 -11.19 -28.25
C THR A 511 2.11 -12.01 -28.63
N LYS A 512 0.94 -11.74 -28.03
CA LYS A 512 -0.29 -12.51 -28.22
C LYS A 512 -1.31 -11.83 -29.11
N LEU A 513 -1.48 -10.51 -28.97
CA LEU A 513 -2.46 -9.75 -29.76
C LEU A 513 -1.83 -9.07 -30.99
N GLY A 514 -0.50 -9.17 -31.15
CA GLY A 514 0.21 -8.60 -32.29
C GLY A 514 0.17 -7.06 -32.31
N ILE A 515 0.03 -6.40 -31.18
CA ILE A 515 -0.02 -4.93 -31.15
C ILE A 515 1.40 -4.37 -31.17
N ASN A 516 1.68 -3.48 -32.12
CA ASN A 516 2.99 -2.86 -32.26
C ASN A 516 3.39 -2.07 -30.98
N PRO A 517 4.57 -2.33 -30.38
CA PRO A 517 5.08 -1.61 -29.21
C PRO A 517 5.00 -0.08 -29.30
N TYR A 518 5.21 0.48 -30.50
CA TYR A 518 5.18 1.93 -30.72
C TYR A 518 3.76 2.52 -30.68
N ILE A 519 2.73 1.72 -30.99
CA ILE A 519 1.33 2.13 -30.85
C ILE A 519 0.98 2.18 -29.35
N ILE A 520 1.39 1.16 -28.60
CA ILE A 520 1.18 1.10 -27.14
C ILE A 520 1.84 2.31 -26.47
N ASP A 521 3.12 2.57 -26.74
CA ASP A 521 3.82 3.70 -26.14
C ASP A 521 3.14 5.05 -26.48
N ARG A 522 2.70 5.23 -27.73
CA ARG A 522 2.01 6.45 -28.18
C ARG A 522 0.68 6.65 -27.47
N ALA A 523 -0.14 5.61 -27.32
CA ALA A 523 -1.44 5.70 -26.66
C ALA A 523 -1.27 6.13 -25.19
N LEU A 524 -0.29 5.57 -24.49
CA LEU A 524 0.02 5.92 -23.10
C LEU A 524 0.61 7.34 -22.97
N GLU A 525 1.43 7.78 -23.92
CA GLU A 525 1.95 9.15 -24.00
C GLU A 525 0.83 10.18 -24.30
N ALA A 526 -0.10 9.83 -25.20
CA ALA A 526 -1.29 10.63 -25.48
C ALA A 526 -2.17 10.76 -24.24
N PHE A 527 -2.40 9.65 -23.52
CA PHE A 527 -3.11 9.61 -22.24
C PHE A 527 -2.54 10.57 -21.20
N GLY A 528 -1.21 10.72 -21.16
CA GLY A 528 -0.51 11.69 -20.31
C GLY A 528 0.73 11.17 -19.58
N LEU A 529 1.14 9.91 -19.79
CA LEU A 529 2.40 9.42 -19.24
C LEU A 529 3.59 10.05 -19.96
N PRO A 530 4.72 10.30 -19.28
CA PRO A 530 5.88 10.90 -19.93
C PRO A 530 6.57 9.96 -20.93
N MET A 531 6.45 8.65 -20.72
CA MET A 531 7.01 7.59 -21.56
C MET A 531 6.10 6.37 -21.51
N GLY A 532 5.93 5.71 -22.65
CA GLY A 532 5.31 4.40 -22.71
C GLY A 532 6.15 3.27 -22.09
N PRO A 533 5.55 2.09 -21.83
CA PRO A 533 6.21 0.97 -21.16
C PRO A 533 7.48 0.47 -21.86
N PHE A 534 7.56 0.47 -23.19
CA PHE A 534 8.73 -0.04 -23.91
C PHE A 534 9.88 0.95 -23.89
N ARG A 535 9.61 2.24 -24.10
CA ARG A 535 10.60 3.31 -23.93
C ARG A 535 11.10 3.41 -22.49
N LEU A 536 10.22 3.21 -21.51
CA LEU A 536 10.61 3.14 -20.10
C LEU A 536 11.54 1.93 -19.83
N ALA A 537 11.23 0.76 -20.40
CA ALA A 537 12.08 -0.42 -20.30
C ALA A 537 13.48 -0.19 -20.88
N ASP A 538 13.60 0.53 -22.01
CA ASP A 538 14.89 0.90 -22.61
C ASP A 538 15.67 1.90 -21.75
N LEU A 539 14.99 2.85 -21.10
CA LEU A 539 15.62 3.80 -20.19
C LEU A 539 16.16 3.12 -18.92
N VAL A 540 15.38 2.20 -18.34
CA VAL A 540 15.77 1.42 -17.16
C VAL A 540 16.88 0.43 -17.52
N GLY A 541 16.75 -0.25 -18.66
CA GLY A 541 17.65 -1.27 -19.16
C GLY A 541 17.08 -2.68 -19.04
N LEU A 542 17.10 -3.43 -20.15
CA LEU A 542 16.41 -4.72 -20.27
C LEU A 542 16.96 -5.83 -19.36
N ASP A 543 18.23 -5.74 -18.97
CA ASP A 543 18.86 -6.65 -18.01
C ASP A 543 18.32 -6.45 -16.59
N ILE A 544 18.07 -5.19 -16.20
CA ILE A 544 17.42 -4.85 -14.94
C ILE A 544 15.95 -5.28 -14.98
N VAL A 545 15.25 -5.02 -16.08
CA VAL A 545 13.86 -5.47 -16.29
C VAL A 545 13.75 -6.99 -16.18
N ALA A 546 14.66 -7.74 -16.80
CA ALA A 546 14.69 -9.21 -16.71
C ALA A 546 14.94 -9.70 -15.28
N ALA A 547 15.89 -9.10 -14.57
CA ALA A 547 16.16 -9.44 -13.17
C ALA A 547 14.96 -9.18 -12.25
N ILE A 548 14.30 -8.02 -12.40
CA ILE A 548 13.07 -7.68 -11.67
C ILE A 548 11.93 -8.63 -12.04
N GLY A 549 11.82 -9.03 -13.31
CA GLY A 549 10.83 -10.01 -13.78
C GLY A 549 10.94 -11.35 -13.08
N ILE A 550 12.15 -11.81 -12.73
CA ILE A 550 12.37 -13.03 -11.93
C ILE A 550 11.82 -12.84 -10.51
N ILE A 551 12.08 -11.68 -9.89
CA ILE A 551 11.62 -11.40 -8.53
C ILE A 551 10.09 -11.41 -8.46
N TYR A 552 9.41 -10.74 -9.39
CA TYR A 552 7.95 -10.77 -9.45
C TYR A 552 7.39 -12.13 -9.86
N GLY A 553 8.09 -12.86 -10.74
CA GLY A 553 7.78 -14.26 -11.05
C GLY A 553 7.85 -15.20 -9.85
N MET A 554 8.62 -14.86 -8.81
CA MET A 554 8.68 -15.61 -7.55
C MET A 554 7.69 -15.10 -6.50
N ALA A 555 7.55 -13.78 -6.37
CA ALA A 555 6.69 -13.14 -5.38
C ALA A 555 5.19 -13.29 -5.71
N TYR A 556 4.85 -13.24 -7.00
CA TYR A 556 3.49 -13.17 -7.51
C TYR A 556 3.24 -14.22 -8.61
N ALA A 557 3.82 -15.41 -8.45
CA ALA A 557 3.83 -16.44 -9.50
C ALA A 557 2.43 -16.89 -9.95
N ASP A 558 1.42 -16.72 -9.10
CA ASP A 558 0.00 -16.95 -9.39
C ASP A 558 -0.53 -16.09 -10.53
N ARG A 559 0.06 -14.91 -10.75
CA ARG A 559 -0.40 -13.94 -11.76
C ARG A 559 0.68 -13.36 -12.65
N SER A 560 1.94 -13.42 -12.24
CA SER A 560 3.08 -12.91 -12.99
C SER A 560 3.44 -13.83 -14.17
N ARG A 561 3.96 -13.22 -15.24
CA ARG A 561 4.51 -13.89 -16.42
C ARG A 561 5.93 -13.41 -16.69
N SER A 562 6.81 -14.34 -17.07
CA SER A 562 8.14 -14.02 -17.59
C SER A 562 8.07 -13.68 -19.08
N SER A 563 8.65 -12.55 -19.48
CA SER A 563 8.81 -12.21 -20.91
C SER A 563 9.93 -13.04 -21.52
N SER A 564 9.65 -13.73 -22.62
CA SER A 564 10.67 -14.41 -23.44
C SER A 564 11.46 -13.41 -24.28
N VAL A 565 10.82 -12.31 -24.72
CA VAL A 565 11.39 -11.34 -25.66
C VAL A 565 12.57 -10.59 -25.06
N ALA A 566 12.44 -10.07 -23.83
CA ALA A 566 13.54 -9.37 -23.17
C ALA A 566 14.80 -10.26 -23.06
N ASN A 567 14.62 -11.55 -22.79
CA ASN A 567 15.73 -12.51 -22.71
C ASN A 567 16.39 -12.76 -24.09
N GLU A 568 15.62 -12.74 -25.18
CA GLU A 568 16.17 -12.86 -26.54
C GLU A 568 16.92 -11.60 -26.96
N MET A 569 16.37 -10.42 -26.68
CA MET A 569 17.04 -9.13 -26.93
C MET A 569 18.38 -9.04 -26.17
N LEU A 570 18.44 -9.55 -24.94
CA LEU A 570 19.68 -9.60 -24.16
C LEU A 570 20.76 -10.49 -24.79
N LYS A 571 20.39 -11.60 -25.46
CA LYS A 571 21.33 -12.44 -26.21
C LYS A 571 21.94 -11.68 -27.40
N LEU A 572 21.22 -10.71 -27.95
CA LEU A 572 21.68 -9.82 -29.03
C LEU A 572 22.41 -8.56 -28.50
N ASN A 573 22.67 -8.49 -27.18
CA ASN A 573 23.25 -7.33 -26.49
C ASN A 573 22.44 -6.03 -26.63
N TRP A 574 21.12 -6.14 -26.84
CA TRP A 574 20.21 -5.02 -26.79
C TRP A 574 19.77 -4.82 -25.33
N LYS A 575 20.32 -3.80 -24.69
CA LYS A 575 20.11 -3.47 -23.26
C LYS A 575 19.38 -2.13 -23.09
N GLY A 576 18.80 -1.57 -24.14
CA GLY A 576 18.14 -0.28 -24.14
C GLY A 576 19.10 0.88 -24.40
N GLN A 577 18.83 2.03 -23.78
CA GLN A 577 19.55 3.27 -24.03
C GLN A 577 21.06 3.15 -23.72
N LYS A 578 21.44 2.34 -22.72
CA LYS A 578 22.85 2.17 -22.32
C LYS A 578 23.71 1.41 -23.33
N SER A 579 23.12 0.56 -24.18
CA SER A 579 23.81 -0.09 -25.31
C SER A 579 23.59 0.66 -26.61
N GLY A 580 22.79 1.73 -26.61
CA GLY A 580 22.34 2.43 -27.81
C GLY A 580 21.20 1.72 -28.56
N GLN A 581 20.72 0.57 -28.07
CA GLN A 581 19.84 -0.34 -28.80
C GLN A 581 18.96 -1.15 -27.84
N GLY A 582 17.66 -1.10 -28.03
CA GLY A 582 16.63 -1.84 -27.30
C GLY A 582 15.38 -2.02 -28.17
N TYR A 583 14.20 -1.67 -27.66
CA TYR A 583 13.00 -1.53 -28.49
C TYR A 583 13.14 -0.35 -29.47
N TYR A 584 13.85 0.70 -29.05
CA TYR A 584 14.24 1.83 -29.88
C TYR A 584 15.76 1.82 -30.15
N THR A 585 16.16 2.62 -31.14
CA THR A 585 17.57 2.91 -31.41
C THR A 585 17.95 4.29 -30.88
N TYR A 586 19.14 4.39 -30.28
CA TYR A 586 19.63 5.60 -29.63
C TYR A 586 21.01 5.97 -30.16
N ASP A 587 21.19 7.25 -30.47
CA ASP A 587 22.49 7.80 -30.81
C ASP A 587 23.35 7.94 -29.54
N LYS A 588 24.60 7.48 -29.59
CA LYS A 588 25.53 7.53 -28.44
C LYS A 588 25.85 8.96 -28.02
N ASN A 589 25.72 9.93 -28.94
CA ASN A 589 26.15 11.30 -28.72
C ASN A 589 24.99 12.29 -28.49
N VAL A 590 23.74 11.87 -28.69
CA VAL A 590 22.55 12.74 -28.58
C VAL A 590 21.56 12.16 -27.59
N ARG A 591 21.24 12.92 -26.53
CA ARG A 591 20.08 12.60 -25.69
C ARG A 591 18.80 12.91 -26.45
N GLY A 592 17.95 11.91 -26.66
CA GLY A 592 16.67 12.04 -27.34
C GLY A 592 15.73 10.86 -27.05
N PRO A 593 14.49 10.90 -27.56
CA PRO A 593 13.44 9.91 -27.27
C PRO A 593 13.69 8.51 -27.86
N GLY A 594 14.77 8.32 -28.62
CA GLY A 594 15.00 7.11 -29.41
C GLY A 594 14.24 7.14 -30.74
N LYS A 595 14.76 6.45 -31.75
CA LYS A 595 14.11 6.33 -33.08
C LYS A 595 13.46 4.95 -33.21
N PRO A 596 12.20 4.87 -33.65
CA PRO A 596 11.57 3.60 -34.01
C PRO A 596 12.40 2.87 -35.08
N ASP A 597 12.57 1.57 -34.91
CA ASP A 597 13.19 0.63 -35.83
C ASP A 597 12.19 -0.52 -36.13
N PRO A 598 11.34 -0.38 -37.15
CA PRO A 598 10.27 -1.36 -37.45
C PRO A 598 10.80 -2.74 -37.87
N GLU A 599 11.93 -2.82 -38.58
CA GLU A 599 12.54 -4.08 -39.00
C GLU A 599 12.97 -4.90 -37.79
N ARG A 600 13.64 -4.23 -36.84
CA ARG A 600 14.09 -4.84 -35.58
C ARG A 600 12.93 -5.33 -34.73
N ILE A 601 11.88 -4.53 -34.59
CA ILE A 601 10.68 -4.93 -33.86
C ILE A 601 9.99 -6.12 -34.52
N SER A 602 9.95 -6.17 -35.85
CA SER A 602 9.39 -7.31 -36.59
C SER A 602 10.19 -8.60 -36.36
N GLN A 603 11.50 -8.52 -36.10
CA GLN A 603 12.32 -9.67 -35.72
C GLN A 603 11.91 -10.26 -34.36
N MET A 604 11.57 -9.41 -33.39
CA MET A 604 11.19 -9.83 -32.03
C MET A 604 9.70 -10.14 -31.89
N PHE A 605 8.87 -9.52 -32.73
CA PHE A 605 7.42 -9.64 -32.74
C PHE A 605 6.93 -9.92 -34.17
N PRO A 606 7.16 -11.13 -34.71
CA PRO A 606 6.82 -11.46 -36.10
C PRO A 606 5.31 -11.39 -36.39
N SER A 607 4.47 -11.48 -35.35
CA SER A 607 3.01 -11.33 -35.42
C SER A 607 2.51 -9.90 -35.22
N ALA A 608 3.39 -8.91 -35.02
CA ALA A 608 2.97 -7.54 -34.79
C ALA A 608 2.36 -6.90 -36.05
N LEU A 609 1.07 -6.58 -35.99
CA LEU A 609 0.33 -5.92 -37.06
C LEU A 609 0.96 -4.55 -37.36
N THR A 610 1.19 -4.28 -38.65
CA THR A 610 2.02 -3.16 -39.09
C THR A 610 1.26 -1.86 -39.33
N LYS A 611 -0.08 -1.83 -39.31
CA LYS A 611 -0.84 -0.59 -39.57
C LYS A 611 -2.10 -0.36 -38.72
N ASP A 612 -2.98 -1.35 -38.51
CA ASP A 612 -4.21 -1.16 -37.73
C ASP A 612 -4.18 -1.97 -36.42
N SER A 613 -4.37 -1.29 -35.28
CA SER A 613 -4.59 -1.96 -34.00
C SER A 613 -6.02 -2.52 -33.96
N PRO A 614 -6.24 -3.77 -33.54
CA PRO A 614 -7.59 -4.32 -33.37
C PRO A 614 -8.34 -3.69 -32.18
N VAL A 615 -7.68 -2.83 -31.42
CA VAL A 615 -8.17 -2.19 -30.19
C VAL A 615 -7.88 -0.69 -30.21
N SER A 616 -8.78 0.13 -29.67
CA SER A 616 -8.63 1.58 -29.62
C SER A 616 -7.53 2.04 -28.65
N ASP A 617 -7.07 3.28 -28.77
CA ASP A 617 -6.09 3.86 -27.82
C ASP A 617 -6.61 3.80 -26.36
N ASP A 618 -7.91 4.03 -26.15
CA ASP A 618 -8.55 3.90 -24.84
C ASP A 618 -8.59 2.45 -24.34
N ASP A 619 -8.84 1.48 -25.22
CA ASP A 619 -8.71 0.05 -24.87
C ASP A 619 -7.26 -0.29 -24.49
N ILE A 620 -6.26 0.26 -25.19
CA ILE A 620 -4.85 0.04 -24.86
C ILE A 620 -4.53 0.59 -23.46
N VAL A 621 -4.99 1.82 -23.17
CA VAL A 621 -4.85 2.43 -21.84
C VAL A 621 -5.50 1.55 -20.77
N ASP A 622 -6.73 1.08 -21.01
CA ASP A 622 -7.46 0.23 -20.07
C ASP A 622 -6.75 -1.11 -19.83
N MET A 623 -6.32 -1.79 -20.91
CA MET A 623 -5.61 -3.06 -20.81
C MET A 623 -4.32 -2.92 -20.01
N ILE A 624 -3.61 -1.80 -20.15
CA ILE A 624 -2.35 -1.58 -19.44
C ILE A 624 -2.56 -1.13 -17.98
N LEU A 625 -3.50 -0.23 -17.71
CA LEU A 625 -3.63 0.44 -16.41
C LEU A 625 -4.66 -0.18 -15.48
N LEU A 626 -5.73 -0.82 -15.98
CA LEU A 626 -6.70 -1.49 -15.09
C LEU A 626 -6.11 -2.69 -14.33
N PRO A 627 -5.17 -3.48 -14.88
CA PRO A 627 -4.42 -4.46 -14.08
C PRO A 627 -3.60 -3.82 -12.95
N CYS A 628 -3.10 -2.59 -13.15
CA CYS A 628 -2.44 -1.84 -12.09
C CYS A 628 -3.43 -1.40 -11.00
N VAL A 629 -4.64 -0.96 -11.37
CA VAL A 629 -5.75 -0.68 -10.43
C VAL A 629 -6.11 -1.95 -9.64
N ASN A 630 -6.18 -3.08 -10.33
CA ASN A 630 -6.47 -4.38 -9.73
C ASN A 630 -5.40 -4.80 -8.71
N GLU A 631 -4.12 -4.58 -9.02
CA GLU A 631 -3.02 -4.83 -8.10
C GLU A 631 -3.01 -3.87 -6.91
N ALA A 632 -3.34 -2.60 -7.12
CA ALA A 632 -3.53 -1.63 -6.04
C ALA A 632 -4.67 -2.04 -5.08
N CYS A 633 -5.76 -2.65 -5.60
CA CYS A 633 -6.83 -3.19 -4.75
C CYS A 633 -6.31 -4.33 -3.84
N ARG A 634 -5.47 -5.23 -4.36
CA ARG A 634 -4.80 -6.27 -3.54
C ARG A 634 -3.93 -5.64 -2.46
N LEU A 635 -3.16 -4.63 -2.84
CA LEU A 635 -2.21 -3.93 -1.98
C LEU A 635 -2.90 -3.25 -0.78
N LEU A 636 -4.06 -2.63 -1.02
CA LEU A 636 -4.90 -2.04 0.02
C LEU A 636 -5.56 -3.12 0.89
N HIS A 637 -6.07 -4.19 0.28
CA HIS A 637 -6.68 -5.30 1.02
C HIS A 637 -5.69 -6.03 1.93
N GLU A 638 -4.45 -6.20 1.49
CA GLU A 638 -3.36 -6.79 2.26
C GLU A 638 -2.77 -5.83 3.33
N GLY A 639 -3.21 -4.58 3.37
CA GLY A 639 -2.74 -3.57 4.33
C GLY A 639 -1.33 -3.05 4.05
N VAL A 640 -0.80 -3.26 2.83
CA VAL A 640 0.49 -2.69 2.41
C VAL A 640 0.36 -1.18 2.30
N ALA A 641 -0.64 -0.67 1.58
CA ALA A 641 -1.03 0.73 1.63
C ALA A 641 -2.19 0.89 2.60
N LEU A 642 -2.20 1.98 3.37
CA LEU A 642 -3.25 2.25 4.35
C LEU A 642 -4.44 2.98 3.76
N LYS A 643 -4.20 3.83 2.76
CA LYS A 643 -5.20 4.71 2.17
C LYS A 643 -5.08 4.72 0.64
N PRO A 644 -6.20 4.79 -0.11
CA PRO A 644 -6.18 4.95 -1.56
C PRO A 644 -5.38 6.17 -2.02
N GLY A 645 -5.47 7.28 -1.28
CA GLY A 645 -4.72 8.50 -1.58
C GLY A 645 -3.20 8.30 -1.57
N ASP A 646 -2.65 7.43 -0.71
CA ASP A 646 -1.21 7.16 -0.70
C ASP A 646 -0.78 6.43 -1.99
N VAL A 647 -1.65 5.56 -2.54
CA VAL A 647 -1.43 4.88 -3.83
C VAL A 647 -1.50 5.88 -4.98
N ASP A 648 -2.46 6.81 -4.96
CA ASP A 648 -2.55 7.87 -5.96
C ASP A 648 -1.32 8.78 -5.94
N ILE A 649 -0.88 9.24 -4.77
CA ILE A 649 0.37 10.01 -4.64
C ILE A 649 1.58 9.20 -5.11
N GLY A 650 1.66 7.92 -4.74
CA GLY A 650 2.69 7.00 -5.21
C GLY A 650 2.72 6.89 -6.73
N SER A 651 1.54 6.77 -7.37
CA SER A 651 1.39 6.70 -8.83
C SER A 651 1.86 7.97 -9.53
N MET A 652 1.47 9.14 -9.03
CA MET A 652 1.84 10.44 -9.62
C MET A 652 3.32 10.77 -9.42
N MET A 653 3.88 10.52 -8.24
CA MET A 653 5.24 10.97 -7.90
C MET A 653 6.32 9.91 -8.15
N GLY A 654 5.95 8.62 -8.12
CA GLY A 654 6.84 7.50 -8.39
C GLY A 654 6.82 7.05 -9.85
N MET A 655 5.64 7.04 -10.48
CA MET A 655 5.45 6.54 -11.85
C MET A 655 5.01 7.62 -12.84
N ALA A 656 4.97 8.87 -12.41
CA ALA A 656 4.59 10.01 -13.23
C ALA A 656 3.20 9.87 -13.86
N PHE A 657 2.25 9.24 -13.16
CA PHE A 657 0.85 9.28 -13.54
C PHE A 657 0.37 10.73 -13.65
N PRO A 658 -0.39 11.12 -14.71
CA PRO A 658 -0.78 12.50 -14.95
C PRO A 658 -1.62 13.07 -13.79
N SER A 659 -1.11 14.09 -13.11
CA SER A 659 -1.79 14.69 -11.95
C SER A 659 -3.12 15.37 -12.30
N PHE A 660 -3.28 15.81 -13.54
CA PHE A 660 -4.55 16.32 -14.06
C PHE A 660 -5.65 15.25 -14.20
N ARG A 661 -5.33 13.97 -13.90
CA ARG A 661 -6.27 12.85 -13.75
C ARG A 661 -6.31 12.30 -12.31
N GLY A 662 -5.67 12.95 -11.35
CA GLY A 662 -5.81 12.73 -9.90
C GLY A 662 -5.02 11.55 -9.32
N GLY A 663 -4.62 10.59 -10.14
CA GLY A 663 -3.92 9.36 -9.70
C GLY A 663 -4.62 8.11 -10.22
N LEU A 664 -3.95 6.96 -10.11
CA LEU A 664 -4.42 5.70 -10.70
C LEU A 664 -5.84 5.28 -10.24
N LEU A 665 -6.11 5.32 -8.94
CA LEU A 665 -7.39 4.90 -8.37
C LEU A 665 -8.46 5.97 -8.59
N PHE A 666 -8.09 7.25 -8.44
CA PHE A 666 -9.01 8.36 -8.72
C PHE A 666 -9.46 8.38 -10.18
N TRP A 667 -8.54 8.14 -11.12
CA TRP A 667 -8.84 8.02 -12.54
C TRP A 667 -9.82 6.86 -12.81
N ALA A 668 -9.55 5.68 -12.26
CA ALA A 668 -10.45 4.54 -12.41
C ALA A 668 -11.83 4.79 -11.80
N MET A 669 -11.89 5.52 -10.68
CA MET A 669 -13.15 5.90 -10.05
C MET A 669 -13.97 6.88 -10.91
N ASN A 670 -13.33 7.94 -11.43
CA ASN A 670 -14.05 9.06 -12.05
C ASN A 670 -14.18 8.96 -13.57
N GLU A 671 -13.20 8.40 -14.27
CA GLU A 671 -13.21 8.28 -15.73
C GLU A 671 -13.62 6.90 -16.23
N ARG A 672 -13.67 5.88 -15.36
CA ARG A 672 -14.09 4.51 -15.71
C ARG A 672 -15.31 4.03 -14.94
N GLY A 673 -15.94 4.89 -14.13
CA GLY A 673 -17.22 4.59 -13.48
C GLY A 673 -17.12 3.73 -12.21
N GLY A 674 -15.92 3.55 -11.64
CA GLY A 674 -15.74 2.88 -10.36
C GLY A 674 -15.61 1.35 -10.43
N ALA A 675 -15.77 0.70 -9.27
CA ALA A 675 -15.37 -0.70 -9.09
C ALA A 675 -16.12 -1.68 -10.00
N GLY A 676 -17.45 -1.51 -10.14
CA GLY A 676 -18.29 -2.38 -10.97
C GLY A 676 -17.89 -2.39 -12.45
N PRO A 677 -17.87 -1.22 -13.13
CA PRO A 677 -17.42 -1.15 -14.52
C PRO A 677 -15.97 -1.62 -14.73
N VAL A 678 -15.05 -1.26 -13.83
CA VAL A 678 -13.64 -1.72 -13.92
C VAL A 678 -13.54 -3.24 -13.80
N MET A 679 -14.29 -3.85 -12.88
CA MET A 679 -14.35 -5.31 -12.73
C MET A 679 -14.83 -5.98 -14.03
N LYS A 680 -15.95 -5.51 -14.60
CA LYS A 680 -16.51 -6.05 -15.85
C LYS A 680 -15.53 -5.93 -17.02
N ARG A 681 -14.79 -4.80 -17.07
CA ARG A 681 -13.79 -4.55 -18.10
C ARG A 681 -12.61 -5.52 -17.99
N LEU A 682 -12.13 -5.77 -16.77
CA LEU A 682 -11.11 -6.78 -16.50
C LEU A 682 -11.58 -8.19 -16.86
N GLU A 683 -12.82 -8.56 -16.55
CA GLU A 683 -13.39 -9.84 -16.98
C GLU A 683 -13.45 -10.00 -18.50
N GLN A 684 -13.77 -8.93 -19.22
CA GLN A 684 -13.74 -8.92 -20.69
C GLN A 684 -12.32 -9.22 -21.20
N PHE A 685 -11.31 -8.52 -20.69
CA PHE A 685 -9.92 -8.76 -21.08
C PHE A 685 -9.41 -10.14 -20.68
N TYR A 686 -9.82 -10.64 -19.51
CA TYR A 686 -9.52 -11.99 -19.06
C TYR A 686 -10.01 -13.03 -20.08
N ARG A 687 -11.25 -12.90 -20.56
CA ARG A 687 -11.80 -13.79 -21.61
C ARG A 687 -11.10 -13.61 -22.96
N MET A 688 -10.79 -12.38 -23.36
CA MET A 688 -10.13 -12.07 -24.64
C MET A 688 -8.69 -12.60 -24.74
N THR A 689 -8.07 -12.91 -23.61
CA THR A 689 -6.66 -13.30 -23.52
C THR A 689 -6.47 -14.73 -23.00
N ASP A 690 -7.46 -15.58 -23.24
CA ASP A 690 -7.47 -16.99 -22.83
C ASP A 690 -7.18 -17.19 -21.34
N GLY A 691 -7.73 -16.30 -20.51
CA GLY A 691 -7.60 -16.37 -19.06
C GLY A 691 -6.28 -15.81 -18.52
N PHE A 692 -5.70 -14.76 -19.14
CA PHE A 692 -4.45 -14.20 -18.62
C PHE A 692 -4.62 -13.65 -17.18
N PRO A 693 -3.86 -14.18 -16.19
CA PRO A 693 -4.16 -13.97 -14.78
C PRO A 693 -4.18 -12.51 -14.28
N LEU A 694 -3.39 -11.61 -14.86
CA LEU A 694 -3.37 -10.20 -14.44
C LEU A 694 -4.70 -9.48 -14.71
N PHE A 695 -5.49 -9.97 -15.67
CA PHE A 695 -6.84 -9.47 -15.91
C PHE A 695 -7.89 -10.09 -15.00
N LYS A 696 -7.59 -11.16 -14.26
CA LYS A 696 -8.57 -11.74 -13.33
C LYS A 696 -8.86 -10.72 -12.21
N PRO A 697 -10.12 -10.27 -12.01
CA PRO A 697 -10.45 -9.34 -10.94
C PRO A 697 -9.99 -9.86 -9.58
N SER A 698 -9.34 -9.00 -8.81
CA SER A 698 -8.90 -9.30 -7.45
C SER A 698 -10.08 -9.48 -6.53
N PHE A 699 -9.88 -10.26 -5.48
CA PHE A 699 -10.91 -10.46 -4.45
C PHE A 699 -11.43 -9.12 -3.90
N ALA A 700 -10.51 -8.20 -3.63
CA ALA A 700 -10.82 -6.86 -3.15
C ALA A 700 -11.72 -6.10 -4.12
N LEU A 701 -11.36 -6.07 -5.42
CA LEU A 701 -12.16 -5.38 -6.42
C LEU A 701 -13.55 -5.99 -6.58
N VAL A 702 -13.65 -7.33 -6.61
CA VAL A 702 -14.94 -8.03 -6.70
C VAL A 702 -15.83 -7.65 -5.52
N ARG A 703 -15.29 -7.68 -4.29
CA ARG A 703 -16.06 -7.30 -3.11
C ARG A 703 -16.50 -5.85 -3.11
N THR A 704 -15.60 -4.93 -3.45
CA THR A 704 -15.92 -3.51 -3.55
C THR A 704 -17.00 -3.26 -4.61
N ALA A 705 -16.94 -3.96 -5.75
CA ALA A 705 -17.95 -3.89 -6.79
C ALA A 705 -19.32 -4.43 -6.33
N MET A 706 -19.35 -5.58 -5.67
CA MET A 706 -20.58 -6.17 -5.12
C MET A 706 -21.22 -5.28 -4.06
N ALA A 707 -20.41 -4.63 -3.22
CA ALA A 707 -20.88 -3.71 -2.19
C ALA A 707 -21.21 -2.30 -2.71
N ASN A 708 -21.05 -2.04 -4.02
CA ASN A 708 -21.19 -0.73 -4.64
C ASN A 708 -20.39 0.37 -3.90
N MET A 709 -19.16 0.05 -3.49
CA MET A 709 -18.27 0.97 -2.77
C MET A 709 -17.22 1.60 -3.71
N PRO A 710 -16.61 2.74 -3.32
CA PRO A 710 -15.52 3.33 -4.08
C PRO A 710 -14.29 2.42 -4.16
N ILE A 711 -13.57 2.47 -5.29
CA ILE A 711 -12.32 1.73 -5.49
C ILE A 711 -11.33 2.07 -4.36
N GLY A 712 -10.70 1.04 -3.80
CA GLY A 712 -9.73 1.17 -2.72
C GLY A 712 -10.34 1.20 -1.31
N VAL A 713 -11.67 1.21 -1.20
CA VAL A 713 -12.35 0.88 0.06
C VAL A 713 -12.46 -0.64 0.15
N ASN A 714 -11.89 -1.23 1.20
CA ASN A 714 -12.03 -2.66 1.48
C ASN A 714 -13.28 -2.87 2.37
N PRO A 715 -14.41 -3.34 1.81
CA PRO A 715 -15.61 -3.56 2.61
C PRO A 715 -15.30 -4.61 3.69
N SER A 716 -15.52 -4.27 4.96
CA SER A 716 -15.54 -5.28 6.01
C SER A 716 -16.78 -6.15 5.82
N PRO A 717 -16.66 -7.48 5.88
CA PRO A 717 -17.83 -8.33 5.81
C PRO A 717 -18.76 -8.02 6.98
N HIS A 718 -20.07 -7.92 6.71
CA HIS A 718 -21.07 -7.79 7.76
C HIS A 718 -20.99 -9.02 8.67
N ARG A 719 -20.80 -8.84 9.99
CA ARG A 719 -20.75 -9.93 10.98
C ARG A 719 -22.04 -9.94 11.79
N GLU A 720 -22.57 -11.13 12.03
CA GLU A 720 -23.72 -11.31 12.91
C GLU A 720 -23.27 -11.66 14.33
N PHE A 721 -24.17 -11.46 15.30
CA PHE A 721 -23.99 -11.98 16.65
C PHE A 721 -24.07 -13.51 16.63
N GLY A 722 -23.15 -14.16 17.35
CA GLY A 722 -23.19 -15.61 17.47
C GLY A 722 -24.31 -16.07 18.41
N ASN A 723 -24.90 -17.23 18.13
CA ASN A 723 -25.93 -17.85 18.95
C ASN A 723 -25.28 -18.50 20.20
N PRO A 724 -25.88 -18.37 21.41
CA PRO A 724 -25.39 -19.05 22.62
C PRO A 724 -25.14 -20.57 22.49
N ASP A 725 -25.86 -21.26 21.60
CA ASP A 725 -25.72 -22.69 21.32
C ASP A 725 -24.68 -23.03 20.23
N ASP A 726 -24.07 -22.02 19.61
CA ASP A 726 -22.97 -22.23 18.68
C ASP A 726 -21.80 -22.91 19.38
N VAL A 727 -21.16 -23.88 18.72
CA VAL A 727 -19.89 -24.45 19.20
C VAL A 727 -18.75 -23.62 18.65
N VAL A 728 -17.90 -23.15 19.54
CA VAL A 728 -16.81 -22.23 19.24
C VAL A 728 -15.46 -22.83 19.58
N VAL A 729 -14.46 -22.46 18.79
CA VAL A 729 -13.04 -22.62 19.14
C VAL A 729 -12.65 -21.44 20.02
N VAL A 730 -12.12 -21.69 21.21
CA VAL A 730 -11.64 -20.63 22.13
C VAL A 730 -10.11 -20.54 22.22
N ALA A 731 -9.42 -21.64 21.87
CA ALA A 731 -7.97 -21.69 21.72
C ALA A 731 -7.60 -22.72 20.66
N GLY A 732 -6.47 -22.51 19.98
CA GLY A 732 -5.98 -23.42 18.96
C GLY A 732 -4.49 -23.22 18.71
N TYR A 733 -3.74 -24.32 18.72
CA TYR A 733 -2.28 -24.32 18.62
C TYR A 733 -1.77 -25.49 17.80
N ARG A 734 -0.57 -25.34 17.25
CA ARG A 734 0.14 -26.38 16.51
C ARG A 734 1.63 -26.41 16.89
N THR A 735 2.29 -27.50 16.58
CA THR A 735 3.76 -27.53 16.56
C THR A 735 4.28 -26.85 15.28
N GLY A 736 5.60 -26.62 15.21
CA GLY A 736 6.26 -26.53 13.91
C GLY A 736 6.06 -27.84 13.13
N MET A 737 6.14 -27.81 11.80
CA MET A 737 6.10 -29.03 10.99
C MET A 737 7.52 -29.51 10.71
N GLY A 738 7.85 -30.69 11.23
CA GLY A 738 9.16 -31.31 11.10
C GLY A 738 9.27 -32.13 9.81
N ARG A 739 10.45 -32.15 9.19
CA ARG A 739 10.70 -33.02 8.02
C ARG A 739 10.83 -34.47 8.46
N ALA A 740 9.99 -35.37 7.96
CA ALA A 740 10.11 -36.76 8.41
C ALA A 740 11.48 -37.37 8.06
N LEU A 741 11.95 -38.28 8.91
CA LEU A 741 13.21 -39.03 8.91
C LEU A 741 14.50 -38.20 9.10
N ARG A 742 14.43 -36.87 9.03
CA ARG A 742 15.63 -35.99 9.06
C ARG A 742 15.45 -34.66 9.79
N GLY A 743 14.24 -34.33 10.18
CA GLY A 743 13.86 -33.10 10.86
C GLY A 743 13.95 -33.21 12.37
N GLY A 744 13.57 -32.15 13.06
CA GLY A 744 13.64 -32.05 14.51
C GLY A 744 12.73 -33.04 15.25
N PHE A 745 11.64 -33.50 14.63
CA PHE A 745 10.74 -34.48 15.21
C PHE A 745 11.00 -35.93 14.81
N LYS A 746 12.10 -36.21 14.10
CA LYS A 746 12.33 -37.54 13.49
C LYS A 746 12.40 -38.70 14.48
N ASP A 747 12.76 -38.42 15.73
CA ASP A 747 12.82 -39.41 16.83
C ASP A 747 11.78 -39.11 17.92
N THR A 748 10.83 -38.21 17.66
CA THR A 748 9.88 -37.71 18.65
C THR A 748 8.54 -38.46 18.52
N PRO A 749 8.08 -39.12 19.59
CA PRO A 749 6.77 -39.76 19.61
C PRO A 749 5.65 -38.71 19.64
N ILE A 750 4.43 -39.14 19.28
CA ILE A 750 3.30 -38.20 19.13
C ILE A 750 2.85 -37.58 20.44
N ASP A 751 3.11 -38.25 21.57
CA ASP A 751 2.78 -37.80 22.91
C ASP A 751 3.62 -36.60 23.35
N ASP A 752 4.91 -36.61 23.06
CA ASP A 752 5.80 -35.45 23.26
C ASP A 752 5.46 -34.26 22.36
N MET A 753 4.84 -34.49 21.20
CA MET A 753 4.37 -33.41 20.32
C MET A 753 3.01 -32.85 20.74
N LEU A 754 2.11 -33.69 21.26
CA LEU A 754 0.73 -33.31 21.57
C LEU A 754 0.57 -32.72 22.98
N ALA A 755 1.31 -33.24 23.97
CA ALA A 755 1.21 -32.79 25.36
C ALA A 755 1.45 -31.28 25.55
N PRO A 756 2.47 -30.65 24.92
CA PRO A 756 2.68 -29.20 25.02
C PRO A 756 1.51 -28.38 24.47
N LEU A 757 0.77 -28.90 23.49
CA LEU A 757 -0.40 -28.22 22.93
C LEU A 757 -1.61 -28.28 23.87
N ILE A 758 -1.80 -29.41 24.55
CA ILE A 758 -2.83 -29.57 25.59
C ILE A 758 -2.56 -28.56 26.70
N GLN A 759 -1.34 -28.58 27.24
CA GLN A 759 -0.90 -27.65 28.28
C GLN A 759 -1.13 -26.20 27.85
N LYS A 760 -0.70 -25.83 26.63
CA LYS A 760 -0.86 -24.46 26.12
C LYS A 760 -2.32 -24.04 26.00
N CYS A 761 -3.22 -24.94 25.57
CA CYS A 761 -4.65 -24.65 25.50
C CYS A 761 -5.22 -24.34 26.89
N LEU A 762 -4.90 -25.17 27.88
CA LEU A 762 -5.38 -25.01 29.25
C LEU A 762 -4.81 -23.73 29.90
N GLU A 763 -3.50 -23.49 29.77
CA GLU A 763 -2.84 -22.30 30.29
C GLU A 763 -3.38 -21.00 29.71
N THR A 764 -3.55 -20.92 28.38
CA THR A 764 -4.05 -19.68 27.75
C THR A 764 -5.51 -19.39 28.13
N THR A 765 -6.32 -20.44 28.32
CA THR A 765 -7.76 -20.27 28.57
C THR A 765 -8.11 -20.27 30.06
N GLY A 766 -7.23 -20.73 30.95
CA GLY A 766 -7.55 -20.94 32.35
C GLY A 766 -8.69 -21.97 32.55
N VAL A 767 -8.92 -22.85 31.58
CA VAL A 767 -9.90 -23.93 31.72
C VAL A 767 -9.29 -25.00 32.64
N GLU A 768 -10.01 -25.30 33.71
CA GLU A 768 -9.63 -26.36 34.63
C GLU A 768 -9.53 -27.71 33.90
N PRO A 769 -8.46 -28.49 34.10
CA PRO A 769 -8.28 -29.79 33.44
C PRO A 769 -9.46 -30.76 33.65
N ASP A 770 -10.05 -30.77 34.85
CA ASP A 770 -11.20 -31.61 35.22
C ASP A 770 -12.48 -31.27 34.45
N ALA A 771 -12.57 -30.08 33.84
CA ALA A 771 -13.74 -29.66 33.08
C ALA A 771 -13.75 -30.21 31.64
N VAL A 772 -12.66 -30.80 31.17
CA VAL A 772 -12.55 -31.37 29.81
C VAL A 772 -13.27 -32.72 29.77
N GLY A 773 -14.27 -32.87 28.92
CA GLY A 773 -15.07 -34.10 28.84
C GLY A 773 -14.46 -35.21 27.99
N ASP A 774 -13.63 -34.87 26.99
CA ASP A 774 -12.98 -35.84 26.09
C ASP A 774 -11.76 -35.20 25.39
N LEU A 775 -10.80 -36.07 25.02
CA LEU A 775 -9.69 -35.76 24.12
C LEU A 775 -9.85 -36.58 22.82
N VAL A 776 -10.14 -35.90 21.71
CA VAL A 776 -10.39 -36.53 20.40
C VAL A 776 -9.22 -36.28 19.45
N VAL A 777 -8.43 -37.31 19.14
CA VAL A 777 -7.19 -37.18 18.35
C VAL A 777 -7.30 -37.87 17.00
N GLY A 778 -7.07 -37.11 15.94
CA GLY A 778 -6.93 -37.62 14.58
C GLY A 778 -5.53 -38.19 14.32
N THR A 779 -5.47 -39.42 13.84
CA THR A 779 -4.21 -40.12 13.50
C THR A 779 -4.46 -41.08 12.33
N VAL A 780 -3.42 -41.39 11.55
CA VAL A 780 -3.52 -42.27 10.38
C VAL A 780 -2.56 -43.44 10.42
N LEU A 781 -1.29 -43.21 10.75
CA LEU A 781 -0.24 -44.22 10.58
C LEU A 781 -0.02 -45.08 11.83
N GLY A 782 -0.54 -44.67 12.99
CA GLY A 782 -0.51 -45.48 14.20
C GLY A 782 -1.21 -46.83 13.99
N ARG A 783 -0.50 -47.92 14.32
CA ARG A 783 -0.97 -49.30 14.11
C ARG A 783 -1.65 -49.86 15.36
N GLY A 784 -2.74 -50.59 15.18
CA GLY A 784 -3.48 -51.19 16.29
C GLY A 784 -3.96 -50.16 17.32
N ASP A 785 -3.72 -50.44 18.60
CA ASP A 785 -4.06 -49.62 19.75
C ASP A 785 -3.00 -48.56 20.11
N SER A 786 -1.82 -48.58 19.46
CA SER A 786 -0.70 -47.68 19.79
C SER A 786 -1.10 -46.21 19.80
N ALA A 787 -1.90 -45.76 18.84
CA ALA A 787 -2.27 -44.37 18.71
C ALA A 787 -3.18 -43.88 19.86
N VAL A 788 -4.10 -44.72 20.34
CA VAL A 788 -4.96 -44.34 21.48
C VAL A 788 -4.17 -44.36 22.78
N VAL A 789 -3.26 -45.32 22.96
CA VAL A 789 -2.37 -45.37 24.13
C VAL A 789 -1.46 -44.13 24.16
N GLN A 790 -0.83 -43.77 23.04
CA GLN A 790 0.00 -42.57 22.96
C GLN A 790 -0.82 -41.28 23.18
N SER A 791 -2.03 -41.18 22.63
CA SER A 791 -2.93 -40.05 22.90
C SER A 791 -3.29 -39.97 24.39
N ARG A 792 -3.48 -41.12 25.04
CA ARG A 792 -3.72 -41.23 26.48
C ARG A 792 -2.52 -40.76 27.30
N VAL A 793 -1.32 -41.19 26.95
CA VAL A 793 -0.09 -40.70 27.57
C VAL A 793 0.04 -39.18 27.41
N SER A 794 -0.24 -38.67 26.20
CA SER A 794 -0.25 -37.23 25.91
C SER A 794 -1.18 -36.47 26.85
N SER A 795 -2.36 -37.03 27.14
CA SER A 795 -3.35 -36.41 28.04
C SER A 795 -2.77 -36.18 29.43
N PHE A 796 -2.08 -37.18 30.00
CA PHE A 796 -1.46 -37.07 31.32
C PHE A 796 -0.26 -36.13 31.33
N LEU A 797 0.61 -36.23 30.32
CA LEU A 797 1.75 -35.33 30.18
C LEU A 797 1.31 -33.87 29.97
N GLY A 798 0.17 -33.66 29.31
CA GLY A 798 -0.44 -32.35 29.09
C GLY A 798 -1.22 -31.81 30.29
N GLY A 799 -1.30 -32.56 31.40
CA GLY A 799 -1.93 -32.13 32.65
C GLY A 799 -3.42 -32.50 32.81
N LEU A 800 -3.98 -33.34 31.95
CA LEU A 800 -5.34 -33.86 32.15
C LEU A 800 -5.36 -34.96 33.22
N PRO A 801 -6.41 -35.02 34.05
CA PRO A 801 -6.53 -35.99 35.14
C PRO A 801 -6.93 -37.39 34.62
N GLU A 802 -6.81 -38.39 35.48
CA GLU A 802 -7.07 -39.79 35.16
C GLU A 802 -8.51 -40.12 34.71
N HIS A 803 -9.49 -39.31 35.07
CA HIS A 803 -10.90 -39.55 34.73
C HIS A 803 -11.34 -38.98 33.38
N VAL A 804 -10.54 -38.09 32.76
CA VAL A 804 -10.85 -37.55 31.43
C VAL A 804 -10.56 -38.61 30.38
N PRO A 805 -11.51 -39.06 29.56
CA PRO A 805 -11.26 -40.09 28.55
C PRO A 805 -10.51 -39.53 27.32
N CYS A 806 -10.04 -40.43 26.45
CA CYS A 806 -9.58 -40.07 25.12
C CYS A 806 -9.99 -41.10 24.08
N LYS A 807 -10.13 -40.67 22.83
CA LYS A 807 -10.33 -41.56 21.68
C LYS A 807 -9.56 -41.06 20.45
N VAL A 808 -9.33 -41.99 19.53
CA VAL A 808 -8.70 -41.69 18.24
C VAL A 808 -9.68 -41.88 17.09
N VAL A 809 -9.50 -41.08 16.03
CA VAL A 809 -10.30 -41.14 14.82
C VAL A 809 -9.38 -41.28 13.62
N ASN A 810 -9.72 -42.20 12.71
CA ASN A 810 -9.03 -42.36 11.44
C ASN A 810 -10.00 -42.12 10.26
N ARG A 811 -9.83 -40.99 9.59
CA ARG A 811 -10.40 -40.68 8.28
C ARG A 811 -9.29 -40.21 7.33
N LEU A 812 -8.15 -40.91 7.37
CA LEU A 812 -6.95 -40.60 6.60
C LEU A 812 -6.58 -39.10 6.72
N CYS A 813 -6.29 -38.40 5.63
CA CYS A 813 -5.86 -36.99 5.66
C CYS A 813 -6.81 -36.01 6.37
N SER A 814 -8.07 -36.40 6.59
CA SER A 814 -9.07 -35.59 7.29
C SER A 814 -9.20 -35.93 8.78
N SER A 815 -8.47 -36.91 9.32
CA SER A 815 -8.63 -37.35 10.72
C SER A 815 -8.65 -36.20 11.73
N GLY A 816 -7.75 -35.22 11.60
CA GLY A 816 -7.71 -34.05 12.49
C GLY A 816 -8.83 -33.03 12.28
N LEU A 817 -9.46 -32.98 11.10
CA LEU A 817 -10.69 -32.19 10.91
C LEU A 817 -11.91 -32.96 11.40
N GLN A 818 -11.93 -34.27 11.18
CA GLN A 818 -12.99 -35.16 11.66
C GLN A 818 -13.07 -35.18 13.18
N SER A 819 -11.94 -35.20 13.89
CA SER A 819 -11.92 -35.14 15.35
C SER A 819 -12.58 -33.85 15.88
N ILE A 820 -12.34 -32.71 15.22
CA ILE A 820 -13.00 -31.43 15.53
C ILE A 820 -14.51 -31.55 15.28
N ALA A 821 -14.91 -32.09 14.13
CA ALA A 821 -16.32 -32.30 13.81
C ALA A 821 -17.03 -33.23 14.82
N ASP A 822 -16.34 -34.29 15.28
CA ASP A 822 -16.85 -35.23 16.28
C ASP A 822 -16.96 -34.58 17.66
N GLY A 823 -15.99 -33.75 18.05
CA GLY A 823 -16.04 -32.95 19.28
C GLY A 823 -17.21 -31.96 19.26
N VAL A 824 -17.40 -31.26 18.14
CA VAL A 824 -18.54 -30.35 17.93
C VAL A 824 -19.87 -31.10 18.02
N ALA A 825 -19.97 -32.27 17.38
CA ALA A 825 -21.16 -33.11 17.46
C ALA A 825 -21.44 -33.57 18.89
N GLY A 826 -20.41 -33.96 19.65
CA GLY A 826 -20.53 -34.33 21.06
C GLY A 826 -21.08 -33.20 21.92
N ILE A 827 -20.55 -31.97 21.75
CA ILE A 827 -21.02 -30.79 22.49
C ILE A 827 -22.45 -30.42 22.11
N LYS A 828 -22.81 -30.46 20.82
CA LYS A 828 -24.18 -30.17 20.38
C LYS A 828 -25.20 -31.16 20.93
N ASN A 829 -24.84 -32.44 21.07
CA ASN A 829 -25.71 -33.47 21.62
C ASN A 829 -25.71 -33.54 23.15
N GLY A 830 -24.88 -32.71 23.82
CA GLY A 830 -24.82 -32.67 25.28
C GLY A 830 -24.05 -33.84 25.92
N TYR A 831 -23.16 -34.51 25.16
CA TYR A 831 -22.28 -35.53 25.72
C TYR A 831 -21.14 -34.92 26.54
N TYR A 832 -20.69 -33.72 26.15
CA TYR A 832 -19.61 -32.99 26.80
C TYR A 832 -19.88 -31.48 26.74
N ASP A 833 -19.41 -30.71 27.71
CA ASP A 833 -19.46 -29.24 27.65
C ASP A 833 -18.21 -28.63 27.01
N ILE A 834 -17.05 -29.26 27.24
CA ILE A 834 -15.73 -28.83 26.77
C ILE A 834 -14.98 -30.04 26.20
N VAL A 835 -14.37 -29.88 25.02
CA VAL A 835 -13.63 -30.94 24.34
C VAL A 835 -12.31 -30.40 23.78
N LEU A 836 -11.23 -31.15 23.94
CA LEU A 836 -10.00 -30.96 23.18
C LEU A 836 -10.04 -31.85 21.93
N ALA A 837 -9.87 -31.26 20.76
CA ALA A 837 -9.93 -31.99 19.50
C ALA A 837 -8.82 -31.55 18.54
N GLY A 838 -8.23 -32.49 17.81
CA GLY A 838 -7.14 -32.17 16.89
C GLY A 838 -6.52 -33.40 16.24
N GLY A 839 -5.23 -33.35 15.92
CA GLY A 839 -4.52 -34.50 15.36
C GLY A 839 -3.02 -34.45 15.58
N ALA A 840 -2.40 -35.62 15.57
CA ALA A 840 -0.97 -35.81 15.70
C ALA A 840 -0.51 -36.96 14.79
N GLU A 841 0.63 -36.78 14.14
CA GLU A 841 1.21 -37.78 13.24
C GLU A 841 2.74 -37.75 13.32
N SER A 842 3.34 -38.92 13.42
CA SER A 842 4.79 -39.14 13.24
C SER A 842 4.99 -40.10 12.07
N MET A 843 5.25 -39.53 10.88
CA MET A 843 5.60 -40.29 9.68
C MET A 843 7.06 -40.80 9.73
N SER A 844 7.84 -40.31 10.69
CA SER A 844 9.19 -40.80 10.98
C SER A 844 9.19 -42.11 11.74
N LEU A 845 8.37 -42.21 12.79
CA LEU A 845 8.29 -43.42 13.63
C LEU A 845 7.28 -44.43 13.11
N ASN A 846 6.26 -43.98 12.37
CA ASN A 846 5.28 -44.85 11.74
C ASN A 846 5.44 -44.83 10.21
N PRO A 847 5.86 -45.95 9.58
CA PRO A 847 6.05 -46.01 8.14
C PRO A 847 4.77 -45.65 7.37
N PHE A 848 4.93 -44.80 6.35
CA PHE A 848 3.83 -44.42 5.45
C PHE A 848 3.30 -45.61 4.62
N ILE A 849 4.15 -46.59 4.34
CA ILE A 849 3.76 -47.82 3.64
C ILE A 849 3.06 -48.76 4.64
N ASN A 850 1.92 -49.31 4.23
CA ASN A 850 1.19 -50.30 5.01
C ASN A 850 1.37 -51.70 4.41
N ASP A 851 2.41 -52.42 4.84
CA ASP A 851 2.68 -53.78 4.35
C ASP A 851 1.64 -54.82 4.80
N GLU A 852 0.81 -54.49 5.79
CA GLU A 852 -0.29 -55.34 6.26
C GLU A 852 -1.55 -55.25 5.39
N LEU A 853 -1.69 -54.19 4.58
CA LEU A 853 -2.86 -53.99 3.72
C LEU A 853 -2.76 -54.87 2.47
N GLN A 854 -3.42 -56.02 2.51
CA GLN A 854 -3.55 -56.91 1.35
C GLN A 854 -4.78 -56.52 0.51
N PRO A 855 -4.62 -56.25 -0.81
CA PRO A 855 -5.77 -56.01 -1.69
C PRO A 855 -6.73 -57.20 -1.69
N ASN A 856 -8.03 -56.92 -1.69
CA ASN A 856 -9.03 -57.99 -1.79
C ASN A 856 -8.91 -58.65 -3.17
N PRO A 857 -8.78 -59.99 -3.27
CA PRO A 857 -8.68 -60.69 -4.56
C PRO A 857 -9.87 -60.46 -5.50
N LYS A 858 -11.02 -60.04 -4.97
CA LYS A 858 -12.23 -59.68 -5.75
C LYS A 858 -12.21 -58.22 -6.24
N ALA A 859 -11.23 -57.42 -5.85
CA ALA A 859 -11.15 -56.02 -6.26
C ALA A 859 -10.79 -55.93 -7.74
N VAL A 860 -11.80 -55.64 -8.56
CA VAL A 860 -11.69 -55.47 -10.02
C VAL A 860 -12.23 -54.10 -10.43
N GLU A 861 -11.83 -53.63 -11.61
CA GLU A 861 -12.29 -52.36 -12.20
C GLU A 861 -12.23 -51.19 -11.19
N ASN A 862 -13.36 -50.54 -10.93
CA ASN A 862 -13.47 -49.38 -10.05
C ASN A 862 -13.15 -49.68 -8.58
N THR A 863 -13.24 -50.95 -8.14
CA THR A 863 -12.90 -51.30 -6.74
C THR A 863 -11.40 -51.48 -6.53
N ALA A 864 -10.66 -51.83 -7.58
CA ALA A 864 -9.20 -51.91 -7.54
C ALA A 864 -8.56 -50.53 -7.37
N THR A 865 -9.23 -49.46 -7.80
CA THR A 865 -8.70 -48.09 -7.71
C THR A 865 -8.61 -47.58 -6.28
N CYS A 866 -9.32 -48.19 -5.32
CA CYS A 866 -9.21 -47.88 -3.88
C CYS A 866 -7.81 -48.11 -3.30
N TYR A 867 -7.00 -48.96 -3.97
CA TYR A 867 -5.64 -49.32 -3.56
C TYR A 867 -4.55 -48.50 -4.29
N VAL A 868 -4.94 -47.55 -5.15
CA VAL A 868 -3.99 -46.70 -5.89
C VAL A 868 -3.30 -45.73 -4.94
N THR A 869 -1.98 -45.61 -5.05
CA THR A 869 -1.18 -44.74 -4.18
C THR A 869 -1.43 -43.26 -4.48
N MET A 870 -1.21 -42.38 -3.49
CA MET A 870 -1.43 -40.94 -3.69
C MET A 870 -0.61 -40.37 -4.86
N GLY A 871 0.64 -40.81 -5.03
CA GLY A 871 1.48 -40.37 -6.14
C GLY A 871 0.92 -40.77 -7.51
N GLN A 872 0.37 -41.98 -7.63
CA GLN A 872 -0.30 -42.41 -8.86
C GLN A 872 -1.59 -41.61 -9.12
N THR A 873 -2.37 -41.30 -8.09
CA THR A 873 -3.56 -40.44 -8.27
C THR A 873 -3.21 -39.04 -8.75
N SER A 874 -2.07 -38.47 -8.33
CA SER A 874 -1.56 -37.17 -8.84
C SER A 874 -1.29 -37.23 -10.35
N GLU A 875 -0.63 -38.29 -10.81
CA GLU A 875 -0.38 -38.51 -12.24
C GLU A 875 -1.69 -38.76 -13.02
N ASN A 876 -2.65 -39.46 -12.43
CA ASN A 876 -3.96 -39.72 -13.04
C ASN A 876 -4.78 -38.44 -13.20
N VAL A 877 -4.82 -37.58 -12.19
CA VAL A 877 -5.49 -36.26 -12.26
C VAL A 877 -4.86 -35.43 -13.38
N THR A 878 -3.53 -35.41 -13.45
CA THR A 878 -2.79 -34.72 -14.51
C THR A 878 -3.18 -35.24 -15.90
N ALA A 879 -3.16 -36.56 -16.09
CA ALA A 879 -3.48 -37.17 -17.38
C ALA A 879 -4.95 -36.97 -17.79
N LYS A 880 -5.88 -37.04 -16.83
CA LYS A 880 -7.32 -36.93 -17.08
C LYS A 880 -7.76 -35.51 -17.43
N TYR A 881 -7.17 -34.51 -16.77
CA TYR A 881 -7.58 -33.11 -16.90
C TYR A 881 -6.58 -32.22 -17.63
N GLY A 882 -5.49 -32.79 -18.16
CA GLY A 882 -4.52 -32.05 -18.98
C GLY A 882 -3.69 -31.02 -18.22
N LEU A 883 -3.46 -31.22 -16.91
CA LEU A 883 -2.65 -30.29 -16.12
C LEU A 883 -1.19 -30.35 -16.55
N SER A 884 -0.61 -29.19 -16.84
CA SER A 884 0.80 -29.10 -17.17
C SER A 884 1.68 -29.18 -15.92
N ARG A 885 2.93 -29.60 -16.13
CA ARG A 885 3.97 -29.51 -15.10
C ARG A 885 4.17 -28.09 -14.59
N GLU A 886 4.09 -27.11 -15.51
CA GLU A 886 4.29 -25.70 -15.19
C GLU A 886 3.23 -25.18 -14.22
N GLN A 887 1.96 -25.55 -14.39
CA GLN A 887 0.88 -25.18 -13.46
C GLN A 887 1.15 -25.68 -12.03
N GLN A 888 1.61 -26.94 -11.90
CA GLN A 888 1.91 -27.53 -10.60
C GLN A 888 3.13 -26.87 -9.93
N ASP A 889 4.19 -26.60 -10.71
CA ASP A 889 5.39 -25.93 -10.20
C ASP A 889 5.09 -24.48 -9.81
N ARG A 890 4.19 -23.80 -10.53
CA ARG A 890 3.74 -22.44 -10.21
C ARG A 890 3.06 -22.40 -8.84
N LEU A 891 2.16 -23.36 -8.55
CA LEU A 891 1.54 -23.46 -7.23
C LEU A 891 2.60 -23.67 -6.14
N ALA A 892 3.62 -24.50 -6.38
CA ALA A 892 4.69 -24.74 -5.43
C ALA A 892 5.55 -23.49 -5.15
N VAL A 893 5.85 -22.69 -6.18
CA VAL A 893 6.53 -21.39 -6.00
C VAL A 893 5.69 -20.48 -5.11
N VAL A 894 4.38 -20.35 -5.38
CA VAL A 894 3.46 -19.52 -4.57
C VAL A 894 3.43 -20.01 -3.12
N SER A 895 3.28 -21.32 -2.90
CA SER A 895 3.23 -21.93 -1.57
C SER A 895 4.49 -21.61 -0.77
N HIS A 896 5.68 -21.83 -1.36
CA HIS A 896 6.96 -21.53 -0.69
C HIS A 896 7.20 -20.04 -0.49
N SER A 897 6.82 -19.20 -1.44
CA SER A 897 6.95 -17.75 -1.35
C SER A 897 6.13 -17.19 -0.18
N ARG A 898 4.84 -17.57 -0.10
CA ARG A 898 3.94 -17.17 0.98
C ARG A 898 4.35 -17.73 2.34
N ALA A 899 4.75 -19.00 2.41
CA ALA A 899 5.26 -19.60 3.64
C ALA A 899 6.55 -18.91 4.12
N SER A 900 7.46 -18.59 3.21
CA SER A 900 8.70 -17.88 3.55
C SER A 900 8.41 -16.51 4.15
N VAL A 901 7.52 -15.72 3.52
CA VAL A 901 7.11 -14.41 4.04
C VAL A 901 6.45 -14.53 5.42
N THR A 902 5.58 -15.52 5.60
CA THR A 902 4.88 -15.77 6.88
C THR A 902 5.86 -16.11 8.00
N GLN A 903 6.80 -17.01 7.73
CA GLN A 903 7.82 -17.42 8.70
C GLN A 903 8.75 -16.27 9.07
N LEU A 904 9.22 -15.49 8.09
CA LEU A 904 10.16 -14.38 8.33
C LEU A 904 9.51 -13.20 9.04
N SER A 905 8.27 -12.89 8.72
CA SER A 905 7.50 -11.82 9.37
C SER A 905 7.06 -12.17 10.80
N GLY A 906 7.12 -13.45 11.18
CA GLY A 906 6.72 -13.94 12.50
C GLY A 906 5.21 -14.07 12.68
N LYS A 907 4.41 -14.04 11.60
CA LYS A 907 2.93 -14.13 11.66
C LYS A 907 2.41 -15.42 12.32
N GLN A 908 3.20 -16.48 12.31
CA GLN A 908 2.85 -17.78 12.87
C GLN A 908 3.23 -17.96 14.35
N LYS A 909 3.80 -16.92 14.99
CA LYS A 909 4.20 -17.01 16.42
C LYS A 909 3.04 -17.27 17.35
N ASP A 910 1.85 -16.76 17.02
CA ASP A 910 0.65 -16.92 17.84
C ASP A 910 0.02 -18.32 17.73
N GLU A 911 0.43 -19.13 16.75
CA GLU A 911 -0.09 -20.49 16.53
C GLU A 911 0.92 -21.60 16.82
N ILE A 912 2.24 -21.35 16.76
CA ILE A 912 3.28 -22.36 17.00
C ILE A 912 3.68 -22.41 18.48
N VAL A 913 3.58 -23.60 19.08
CA VAL A 913 4.17 -23.90 20.39
C VAL A 913 5.56 -24.51 20.18
N PRO A 914 6.63 -23.93 20.74
CA PRO A 914 7.95 -24.53 20.73
C PRO A 914 7.96 -25.85 21.51
N VAL A 915 8.45 -26.92 20.88
CA VAL A 915 8.53 -28.26 21.51
C VAL A 915 9.99 -28.62 21.74
N ALA A 916 10.35 -28.85 23.00
CA ALA A 916 11.65 -29.42 23.36
C ALA A 916 11.64 -30.92 23.09
N THR A 917 12.67 -31.43 22.42
CA THR A 917 12.77 -32.85 22.07
C THR A 917 14.23 -33.28 21.91
N THR A 918 14.47 -34.58 21.89
CA THR A 918 15.79 -35.18 21.71
C THR A 918 15.86 -35.90 20.36
N VAL A 919 16.86 -35.56 19.54
CA VAL A 919 17.15 -36.24 18.28
C VAL A 919 18.42 -37.08 18.37
N LYS A 920 18.40 -38.24 17.71
CA LYS A 920 19.54 -39.13 17.52
C LYS A 920 20.35 -38.69 16.31
N LEU A 921 21.58 -38.26 16.52
CA LEU A 921 22.53 -37.86 15.48
C LEU A 921 23.67 -38.86 15.41
N LYS A 922 24.36 -38.94 14.27
CA LYS A 922 25.63 -39.67 14.16
C LYS A 922 26.78 -38.67 14.21
N ASP A 923 27.78 -38.91 15.03
CA ASP A 923 29.01 -38.12 15.04
C ASP A 923 29.89 -38.42 13.82
N SER A 924 31.04 -37.73 13.70
CA SER A 924 31.99 -37.93 12.60
C SER A 924 32.61 -39.34 12.54
N SER A 925 32.52 -40.11 13.63
CA SER A 925 32.94 -41.51 13.70
C SER A 925 31.81 -42.51 13.40
N GLY A 926 30.58 -42.01 13.17
CA GLY A 926 29.39 -42.82 12.93
C GLY A 926 28.70 -43.31 14.20
N LYS A 927 29.17 -42.93 15.39
CA LYS A 927 28.56 -43.30 16.68
C LYS A 927 27.31 -42.46 16.93
N GLU A 928 26.26 -43.10 17.43
CA GLU A 928 25.00 -42.44 17.76
C GLU A 928 25.14 -41.58 19.02
N MET A 929 24.70 -40.32 18.94
CA MET A 929 24.65 -39.37 20.03
C MET A 929 23.24 -38.76 20.12
N LYS A 930 22.79 -38.46 21.34
CA LYS A 930 21.54 -37.73 21.58
C LYS A 930 21.82 -36.24 21.65
N LYS A 931 20.95 -35.43 21.07
CA LYS A 931 21.02 -33.98 21.13
C LYS A 931 19.64 -33.40 21.44
N ASP A 932 19.57 -32.60 22.49
CA ASP A 932 18.37 -31.84 22.83
C ASP A 932 18.27 -30.62 21.92
N ILE A 933 17.07 -30.41 21.37
CA ILE A 933 16.74 -29.32 20.47
C ILE A 933 15.36 -28.78 20.81
N VAL A 934 15.03 -27.60 20.28
CA VAL A 934 13.69 -27.03 20.32
C VAL A 934 13.22 -26.83 18.88
N VAL A 935 12.04 -27.35 18.56
CA VAL A 935 11.38 -27.15 17.26
C VAL A 935 10.34 -26.04 17.42
N ASP A 936 10.62 -24.87 16.84
CA ASP A 936 9.85 -23.63 17.00
C ASP A 936 9.36 -23.02 15.67
N ARG A 937 9.56 -23.73 14.56
CA ARG A 937 9.24 -23.29 13.20
C ARG A 937 9.07 -24.47 12.26
N ASP A 938 8.45 -24.20 11.12
CA ASP A 938 8.33 -25.15 10.03
C ASP A 938 9.68 -25.35 9.32
N GLU A 939 10.06 -26.61 9.09
CA GLU A 939 11.37 -26.97 8.52
C GLU A 939 11.33 -27.16 6.99
N GLY A 940 10.13 -27.29 6.41
CA GLY A 940 9.93 -27.53 4.98
C GLY A 940 10.10 -26.31 4.07
N VAL A 941 10.00 -25.11 4.65
CA VAL A 941 9.92 -23.85 3.91
C VAL A 941 11.25 -23.50 3.25
N ARG A 942 11.23 -23.34 1.93
CA ARG A 942 12.41 -23.02 1.11
C ARG A 942 12.30 -21.60 0.59
N VAL A 943 13.25 -20.75 0.98
CA VAL A 943 13.34 -19.37 0.49
C VAL A 943 13.92 -19.37 -0.93
N GLY A 944 13.32 -18.57 -1.82
CA GLY A 944 13.86 -18.34 -3.15
C GLY A 944 13.57 -19.44 -4.18
N VAL A 945 12.55 -20.27 -3.96
CA VAL A 945 12.07 -21.23 -4.96
C VAL A 945 11.58 -20.48 -6.20
N SER A 946 11.93 -20.98 -7.38
CA SER A 946 11.62 -20.36 -8.67
C SER A 946 11.21 -21.41 -9.69
N MET A 947 10.49 -21.00 -10.73
CA MET A 947 10.11 -21.90 -11.84
C MET A 947 11.34 -22.58 -12.45
N GLN A 948 12.46 -21.85 -12.57
CA GLN A 948 13.71 -22.41 -13.12
C GLN A 948 14.32 -23.48 -12.22
N SER A 949 14.27 -23.32 -10.89
CA SER A 949 14.83 -24.31 -9.98
C SER A 949 13.97 -25.57 -9.90
N LEU A 950 12.64 -25.43 -9.95
CA LEU A 950 11.71 -26.57 -9.98
C LEU A 950 11.74 -27.33 -11.30
N GLY A 951 11.90 -26.65 -12.43
CA GLY A 951 11.98 -27.28 -13.75
C GLY A 951 13.15 -28.26 -13.93
N LYS A 952 14.18 -28.20 -13.06
CA LYS A 952 15.31 -29.15 -13.04
C LYS A 952 14.99 -30.47 -12.34
N LEU A 953 13.89 -30.54 -11.59
CA LEU A 953 13.52 -31.71 -10.81
C LEU A 953 12.88 -32.79 -11.69
N LYS A 954 13.34 -34.03 -11.51
CA LYS A 954 12.81 -35.21 -12.20
C LYS A 954 11.48 -35.67 -11.59
N PRO A 955 10.52 -36.13 -12.42
CA PRO A 955 9.32 -36.80 -11.94
C PRO A 955 9.62 -37.98 -11.01
N VAL A 956 8.78 -38.17 -9.99
CA VAL A 956 9.00 -39.18 -8.94
C VAL A 956 8.22 -40.46 -9.21
N PHE A 957 6.97 -40.37 -9.65
CA PHE A 957 6.07 -41.54 -9.73
C PHE A 957 5.98 -42.18 -11.12
N LYS A 958 6.34 -41.45 -12.18
CA LYS A 958 6.32 -41.95 -13.56
C LYS A 958 7.47 -41.31 -14.35
N LYS A 959 8.18 -42.07 -15.18
CA LYS A 959 9.35 -41.59 -15.95
C LYS A 959 9.07 -40.34 -16.79
N ASN A 960 7.88 -40.29 -17.41
CA ASN A 960 7.36 -39.14 -18.18
C ASN A 960 6.20 -38.45 -17.44
N GLY A 961 6.19 -38.50 -16.10
CA GLY A 961 5.18 -37.88 -15.26
C GLY A 961 5.40 -36.38 -15.06
N SER A 962 4.53 -35.78 -14.27
CA SER A 962 4.58 -34.34 -13.94
C SER A 962 4.78 -34.06 -12.45
N THR A 963 4.59 -35.06 -11.58
CA THR A 963 4.73 -34.88 -10.14
C THR A 963 6.19 -35.02 -9.71
N THR A 964 6.70 -34.05 -8.97
CA THR A 964 8.05 -34.02 -8.42
C THR A 964 8.06 -33.75 -6.93
N ALA A 965 9.21 -33.96 -6.28
CA ALA A 965 9.44 -33.52 -4.91
C ALA A 965 9.39 -31.98 -4.72
N GLY A 966 9.29 -31.21 -5.82
CA GLY A 966 9.13 -29.76 -5.79
C GLY A 966 7.67 -29.32 -5.76
N ASN A 967 6.77 -30.07 -6.40
CA ASN A 967 5.34 -29.76 -6.50
C ASN A 967 4.44 -30.74 -5.74
N SER A 968 5.02 -31.42 -4.74
CA SER A 968 4.33 -32.30 -3.80
C SER A 968 4.71 -31.92 -2.38
N SER A 969 3.80 -32.15 -1.43
CA SER A 969 4.11 -32.00 -0.01
C SER A 969 5.20 -32.97 0.41
N GLN A 970 6.11 -32.50 1.25
CA GLN A 970 7.01 -33.39 1.96
C GLN A 970 6.24 -34.23 2.99
N ILE A 971 6.73 -35.45 3.24
CA ILE A 971 6.34 -36.21 4.43
C ILE A 971 6.79 -35.47 5.69
N SER A 972 5.95 -35.41 6.72
CA SER A 972 6.15 -34.52 7.86
C SER A 972 5.60 -35.08 9.16
N ASP A 973 6.22 -34.66 10.25
CA ASP A 973 5.77 -34.94 11.62
C ASP A 973 5.20 -33.66 12.23
N GLY A 974 4.18 -33.79 13.08
CA GLY A 974 3.67 -32.65 13.85
C GLY A 974 2.30 -32.91 14.48
N ALA A 975 1.87 -31.96 15.31
CA ALA A 975 0.57 -32.00 15.99
C ALA A 975 -0.15 -30.63 15.93
N ALA A 976 -1.47 -30.66 16.07
CA ALA A 976 -2.32 -29.48 16.17
C ALA A 976 -3.59 -29.80 16.98
N LEU A 977 -4.07 -28.85 17.78
CA LEU A 977 -5.16 -29.04 18.72
C LEU A 977 -5.99 -27.76 18.86
N VAL A 978 -7.30 -27.92 19.07
CA VAL A 978 -8.24 -26.85 19.42
C VAL A 978 -9.03 -27.19 20.69
N LEU A 979 -9.40 -26.17 21.45
CA LEU A 979 -10.32 -26.28 22.58
C LEU A 979 -11.71 -25.77 22.17
N LEU A 980 -12.71 -26.65 22.28
CA LEU A 980 -14.09 -26.44 21.85
C LEU A 980 -15.03 -26.36 23.06
N MET A 981 -16.02 -25.48 22.97
CA MET A 981 -17.13 -25.39 23.93
C MET A 981 -18.33 -24.67 23.30
N LYS A 982 -19.49 -24.67 23.95
CA LYS A 982 -20.59 -23.79 23.55
C LYS A 982 -20.20 -22.32 23.75
N ARG A 983 -20.75 -21.42 22.93
CA ARG A 983 -20.56 -19.97 23.07
C ARG A 983 -21.06 -19.46 24.42
N SER A 984 -22.18 -19.97 24.90
CA SER A 984 -22.72 -19.69 26.25
C SER A 984 -21.71 -20.03 27.35
N GLU A 985 -21.02 -21.16 27.23
CA GLU A 985 -19.98 -21.58 28.17
C GLU A 985 -18.72 -20.70 28.07
N ALA A 986 -18.27 -20.38 26.86
CA ALA A 986 -17.17 -19.44 26.65
C ALA A 986 -17.47 -18.09 27.31
N LYS A 987 -18.69 -17.58 27.13
CA LYS A 987 -19.15 -16.33 27.76
C LYS A 987 -19.17 -16.43 29.28
N ARG A 988 -19.68 -17.52 29.85
CA ARG A 988 -19.70 -17.76 31.31
C ARG A 988 -18.30 -17.71 31.91
N ARG A 989 -17.28 -18.15 31.16
CA ARG A 989 -15.87 -18.14 31.56
C ARG A 989 -15.12 -16.85 31.17
N GLY A 990 -15.76 -15.88 30.54
CA GLY A 990 -15.10 -14.65 30.06
C GLY A 990 -14.13 -14.88 28.90
N LEU A 991 -14.24 -16.01 28.19
CA LEU A 991 -13.39 -16.37 27.06
C LEU A 991 -13.92 -15.77 25.76
N LYS A 992 -13.01 -15.27 24.92
CA LYS A 992 -13.33 -14.75 23.59
C LYS A 992 -13.17 -15.85 22.54
N PRO A 993 -14.24 -16.21 21.80
CA PRO A 993 -14.13 -17.14 20.69
C PRO A 993 -13.12 -16.69 19.62
N MET A 994 -12.31 -17.64 19.14
CA MET A 994 -11.52 -17.47 17.91
C MET A 994 -12.41 -17.56 16.67
N GLY A 995 -13.44 -18.41 16.71
CA GLY A 995 -14.42 -18.58 15.64
C GLY A 995 -15.43 -19.70 15.95
N THR A 996 -16.55 -19.69 15.23
CA THR A 996 -17.64 -20.66 15.30
C THR A 996 -17.42 -21.76 14.27
N PHE A 997 -17.64 -23.02 14.66
CA PHE A 997 -17.73 -24.13 13.71
C PHE A 997 -19.12 -24.16 13.08
N LYS A 998 -19.24 -23.71 11.83
CA LYS A 998 -20.54 -23.50 11.18
C LYS A 998 -21.08 -24.77 10.53
N ALA A 999 -20.27 -25.43 9.71
CA ALA A 999 -20.69 -26.58 8.92
C ALA A 999 -19.53 -27.53 8.61
N PHE A 1000 -19.87 -28.79 8.36
CA PHE A 1000 -18.95 -29.84 7.95
C PHE A 1000 -19.59 -30.76 6.91
N ALA A 1001 -18.80 -31.15 5.90
CA ALA A 1001 -19.21 -32.09 4.89
C ALA A 1001 -18.08 -33.03 4.48
N VAL A 1002 -18.48 -34.25 4.12
CA VAL A 1002 -17.65 -35.23 3.43
C VAL A 1002 -18.32 -35.66 2.14
N ALA A 1003 -17.51 -36.00 1.14
CA ALA A 1003 -17.95 -36.46 -0.17
C ALA A 1003 -17.02 -37.56 -0.71
N GLY A 1004 -17.56 -38.43 -1.56
CA GLY A 1004 -16.81 -39.44 -2.31
C GLY A 1004 -16.60 -39.00 -3.75
N VAL A 1005 -15.49 -39.43 -4.34
CA VAL A 1005 -15.12 -39.28 -5.76
C VAL A 1005 -14.48 -40.58 -6.25
N ASP A 1006 -14.21 -40.68 -7.55
CA ASP A 1006 -13.46 -41.81 -8.11
C ASP A 1006 -12.08 -41.96 -7.40
N PRO A 1007 -11.80 -43.11 -6.75
CA PRO A 1007 -10.55 -43.31 -6.01
C PRO A 1007 -9.29 -43.17 -6.86
N SER A 1008 -9.36 -43.41 -8.17
CA SER A 1008 -8.22 -43.26 -9.09
C SER A 1008 -7.72 -41.82 -9.22
N ILE A 1009 -8.57 -40.84 -8.87
CA ILE A 1009 -8.32 -39.40 -8.95
C ILE A 1009 -8.66 -38.69 -7.64
N MET A 1010 -8.55 -39.39 -6.51
CA MET A 1010 -8.99 -38.93 -5.18
C MET A 1010 -8.58 -37.51 -4.77
N GLY A 1011 -7.49 -37.01 -5.36
CA GLY A 1011 -7.02 -35.65 -5.19
C GLY A 1011 -8.06 -34.56 -5.41
N ILE A 1012 -9.09 -34.83 -6.20
CA ILE A 1012 -10.18 -33.88 -6.48
C ILE A 1012 -11.28 -33.85 -5.40
N GLY A 1013 -11.10 -34.57 -4.27
CA GLY A 1013 -12.06 -34.58 -3.16
C GLY A 1013 -12.62 -33.20 -2.75
N PRO A 1014 -11.81 -32.13 -2.69
CA PRO A 1014 -12.30 -30.77 -2.43
C PRO A 1014 -13.39 -30.29 -3.40
N VAL A 1015 -13.33 -30.67 -4.67
CA VAL A 1015 -14.32 -30.29 -5.71
C VAL A 1015 -15.71 -30.81 -5.35
N ALA A 1016 -15.81 -31.95 -4.67
CA ALA A 1016 -17.09 -32.50 -4.23
C ALA A 1016 -17.48 -32.03 -2.81
N ALA A 1017 -16.50 -31.85 -1.92
CA ALA A 1017 -16.76 -31.53 -0.51
C ALA A 1017 -17.10 -30.04 -0.28
N ILE A 1018 -16.46 -29.12 -1.01
CA ILE A 1018 -16.66 -27.68 -0.83
C ILE A 1018 -18.09 -27.25 -1.19
N PRO A 1019 -18.64 -27.56 -2.38
CA PRO A 1019 -20.01 -27.18 -2.70
C PRO A 1019 -21.02 -27.69 -1.67
N LYS A 1020 -20.81 -28.93 -1.18
CA LYS A 1020 -21.67 -29.54 -0.17
C LYS A 1020 -21.60 -28.85 1.19
N VAL A 1021 -20.43 -28.35 1.61
CA VAL A 1021 -20.33 -27.64 2.91
C VAL A 1021 -20.89 -26.22 2.80
N LEU A 1022 -20.72 -25.56 1.66
CA LEU A 1022 -21.27 -24.23 1.41
C LEU A 1022 -22.80 -24.26 1.37
N ASP A 1023 -23.39 -25.24 0.69
CA ASP A 1023 -24.84 -25.47 0.67
C ASP A 1023 -25.40 -25.66 2.09
N LYS A 1024 -24.75 -26.52 2.90
CA LYS A 1024 -25.12 -26.70 4.31
C LYS A 1024 -24.97 -25.43 5.16
N ALA A 1025 -24.04 -24.56 4.82
CA ALA A 1025 -23.80 -23.30 5.53
C ALA A 1025 -24.71 -22.17 5.03
N GLY A 1026 -25.39 -22.35 3.89
CA GLY A 1026 -26.15 -21.30 3.21
C GLY A 1026 -25.26 -20.19 2.63
N LEU A 1027 -24.06 -20.54 2.14
CA LEU A 1027 -23.06 -19.59 1.66
C LEU A 1027 -22.71 -19.80 0.18
N THR A 1028 -22.22 -18.75 -0.47
CA THR A 1028 -21.59 -18.84 -1.80
C THR A 1028 -20.06 -18.71 -1.72
N THR A 1029 -19.39 -18.96 -2.83
CA THR A 1029 -17.92 -18.81 -2.95
C THR A 1029 -17.44 -17.37 -2.74
N GLU A 1030 -18.27 -16.38 -3.09
CA GLU A 1030 -17.95 -14.94 -3.02
C GLU A 1030 -17.97 -14.41 -1.57
N GLU A 1031 -18.72 -15.07 -0.69
CA GLU A 1031 -18.82 -14.71 0.73
C GLU A 1031 -17.61 -15.18 1.55
N ILE A 1032 -16.84 -16.13 1.04
CA ILE A 1032 -15.67 -16.68 1.74
C ILE A 1032 -14.49 -15.71 1.67
N ASP A 1033 -13.90 -15.41 2.83
CA ASP A 1033 -12.77 -14.49 2.98
C ASP A 1033 -11.42 -15.20 2.93
N LEU A 1034 -11.38 -16.50 3.20
CA LEU A 1034 -10.16 -17.28 3.29
C LEU A 1034 -10.40 -18.76 2.97
N TRP A 1035 -9.55 -19.33 2.13
CA TRP A 1035 -9.54 -20.74 1.81
C TRP A 1035 -8.22 -21.38 2.25
N GLU A 1036 -8.30 -22.42 3.07
CA GLU A 1036 -7.18 -23.26 3.44
C GLU A 1036 -7.38 -24.64 2.80
N ILE A 1037 -6.76 -24.83 1.63
CA ILE A 1037 -6.85 -26.04 0.81
C ILE A 1037 -5.57 -26.86 0.98
N ASN A 1038 -5.69 -28.12 1.39
CA ASN A 1038 -4.52 -28.97 1.55
C ASN A 1038 -3.81 -29.24 0.21
N GLU A 1039 -2.56 -28.79 0.10
CA GLU A 1039 -1.71 -28.98 -1.08
C GLU A 1039 -0.89 -30.28 -0.97
N ALA A 1040 -1.54 -31.45 -0.94
CA ALA A 1040 -0.81 -32.72 -0.96
C ALA A 1040 0.03 -32.85 -2.25
N PHE A 1041 -0.57 -32.48 -3.38
CA PHE A 1041 0.08 -32.40 -4.70
C PHE A 1041 -0.41 -31.18 -5.46
N GLY A 1042 0.47 -30.57 -6.26
CA GLY A 1042 0.16 -29.42 -7.08
C GLY A 1042 -0.96 -29.71 -8.09
N SER A 1043 -0.97 -30.90 -8.69
CA SER A 1043 -2.02 -31.35 -9.61
C SER A 1043 -3.42 -31.29 -9.01
N GLN A 1044 -3.55 -31.64 -7.72
CA GLN A 1044 -4.82 -31.80 -7.03
C GLN A 1044 -5.35 -30.46 -6.53
N ALA A 1045 -4.48 -29.69 -5.88
CA ALA A 1045 -4.84 -28.39 -5.33
C ALA A 1045 -5.10 -27.36 -6.43
N ASP A 1046 -4.24 -27.29 -7.46
CA ASP A 1046 -4.42 -26.35 -8.57
C ASP A 1046 -5.71 -26.63 -9.35
N TYR A 1047 -5.98 -27.91 -9.65
CA TYR A 1047 -7.22 -28.32 -10.30
C TYR A 1047 -8.45 -27.99 -9.46
N SER A 1048 -8.42 -28.23 -8.15
CA SER A 1048 -9.54 -27.95 -7.26
C SER A 1048 -9.84 -26.45 -7.17
N ILE A 1049 -8.80 -25.62 -7.07
CA ILE A 1049 -8.91 -24.15 -7.06
C ILE A 1049 -9.55 -23.66 -8.36
N GLU A 1050 -9.07 -24.15 -9.51
CA GLU A 1050 -9.54 -23.73 -10.82
C GLU A 1050 -10.99 -24.17 -11.07
N THR A 1051 -11.29 -25.44 -10.81
CA THR A 1051 -12.63 -26.03 -11.06
C THR A 1051 -13.72 -25.36 -10.23
N LEU A 1052 -13.39 -24.98 -8.99
CA LEU A 1052 -14.32 -24.29 -8.09
C LEU A 1052 -14.33 -22.76 -8.29
N GLY A 1053 -13.51 -22.23 -9.20
CA GLY A 1053 -13.42 -20.78 -9.44
C GLY A 1053 -12.86 -19.98 -8.26
N LEU A 1054 -12.13 -20.60 -7.34
CA LEU A 1054 -11.69 -19.94 -6.10
C LEU A 1054 -10.74 -18.77 -6.40
N ASN A 1055 -10.89 -17.68 -5.66
CA ASN A 1055 -10.01 -16.53 -5.82
C ASN A 1055 -8.64 -16.78 -5.17
N ARG A 1056 -7.59 -16.88 -5.99
CA ARG A 1056 -6.22 -17.19 -5.56
C ARG A 1056 -5.62 -16.16 -4.59
N ASP A 1057 -6.18 -14.95 -4.52
CA ASP A 1057 -5.76 -13.89 -3.58
C ASP A 1057 -6.00 -14.28 -2.12
N ILE A 1058 -6.95 -15.19 -1.88
CA ILE A 1058 -7.40 -15.60 -0.54
C ILE A 1058 -7.29 -17.11 -0.30
N VAL A 1059 -6.59 -17.85 -1.16
CA VAL A 1059 -6.29 -19.29 -0.96
C VAL A 1059 -4.88 -19.44 -0.38
N ASN A 1060 -4.70 -20.19 0.71
CA ASN A 1060 -3.41 -20.54 1.32
C ASN A 1060 -2.46 -19.33 1.40
N VAL A 1061 -2.97 -18.23 1.94
CA VAL A 1061 -2.28 -16.92 1.91
C VAL A 1061 -0.99 -16.91 2.73
N ASN A 1062 -0.85 -17.86 3.66
CA ASN A 1062 0.34 -18.08 4.48
C ASN A 1062 1.20 -19.25 3.98
N GLY A 1063 0.90 -19.79 2.79
CA GLY A 1063 1.53 -20.99 2.22
C GLY A 1063 0.81 -22.27 2.62
N GLY A 1064 0.88 -23.29 1.76
CA GLY A 1064 0.19 -24.55 1.96
C GLY A 1064 1.12 -25.72 2.24
N ALA A 1065 0.59 -26.94 2.14
CA ALA A 1065 1.28 -28.16 2.52
C ALA A 1065 2.48 -28.53 1.62
N ILE A 1066 2.58 -28.02 0.38
CA ILE A 1066 3.79 -28.16 -0.45
C ILE A 1066 4.99 -27.55 0.29
N ALA A 1067 4.80 -26.36 0.87
CA ALA A 1067 5.84 -25.65 1.58
C ALA A 1067 6.01 -26.08 3.04
N ILE A 1068 4.90 -26.20 3.76
CA ILE A 1068 4.90 -26.39 5.22
C ILE A 1068 5.04 -27.88 5.58
N GLY A 1069 4.37 -28.76 4.85
CA GLY A 1069 4.26 -30.19 5.15
C GLY A 1069 2.83 -30.68 5.35
N HIS A 1070 2.66 -32.00 5.24
CA HIS A 1070 1.38 -32.71 5.34
C HIS A 1070 1.48 -33.92 6.30
N PRO A 1071 1.52 -33.71 7.64
CA PRO A 1071 1.30 -34.81 8.57
C PRO A 1071 -0.18 -35.21 8.48
N LEU A 1072 -0.45 -36.45 8.06
CA LEU A 1072 -1.78 -36.87 7.60
C LEU A 1072 -2.86 -36.64 8.66
N GLY A 1073 -2.70 -37.18 9.86
CA GLY A 1073 -3.65 -37.02 10.96
C GLY A 1073 -3.82 -35.59 11.46
N THR A 1074 -2.79 -34.75 11.28
CA THR A 1074 -2.70 -33.39 11.84
C THR A 1074 -3.30 -32.33 10.93
N THR A 1075 -3.35 -32.58 9.63
CA THR A 1075 -3.53 -31.54 8.61
C THR A 1075 -4.83 -30.74 8.77
N GLY A 1076 -5.95 -31.42 9.00
CA GLY A 1076 -7.23 -30.75 9.19
C GLY A 1076 -7.26 -29.78 10.38
N ALA A 1077 -6.64 -30.16 11.49
CA ALA A 1077 -6.52 -29.33 12.68
C ALA A 1077 -5.52 -28.18 12.46
N ARG A 1078 -4.38 -28.44 11.81
CA ARG A 1078 -3.40 -27.40 11.45
C ARG A 1078 -4.03 -26.31 10.59
N LEU A 1079 -4.74 -26.70 9.54
CA LEU A 1079 -5.41 -25.75 8.64
C LEU A 1079 -6.48 -24.95 9.38
N THR A 1080 -7.20 -25.57 10.33
CA THR A 1080 -8.16 -24.87 11.19
C THR A 1080 -7.51 -23.78 12.04
N VAL A 1081 -6.41 -24.11 12.73
CA VAL A 1081 -5.67 -23.15 13.57
C VAL A 1081 -5.16 -21.97 12.73
N SER A 1082 -4.56 -22.26 11.57
CA SER A 1082 -4.05 -21.21 10.67
C SER A 1082 -5.17 -20.37 10.05
N ALA A 1083 -6.29 -20.98 9.65
CA ALA A 1083 -7.45 -20.29 9.12
C ALA A 1083 -8.01 -19.27 10.11
N LEU A 1084 -8.24 -19.66 11.37
CA LEU A 1084 -8.83 -18.78 12.39
C LEU A 1084 -7.91 -17.60 12.73
N ASN A 1085 -6.60 -17.85 12.87
CA ASN A 1085 -5.63 -16.79 13.15
C ASN A 1085 -5.53 -15.79 11.98
N GLU A 1086 -5.49 -16.28 10.74
CA GLU A 1086 -5.38 -15.41 9.57
C GLU A 1086 -6.66 -14.65 9.27
N LEU A 1087 -7.82 -15.30 9.41
CA LEU A 1087 -9.13 -14.68 9.21
C LEU A 1087 -9.32 -13.49 10.15
N LYS A 1088 -8.89 -13.63 11.42
CA LYS A 1088 -8.86 -12.54 12.41
C LYS A 1088 -7.98 -11.39 11.94
N ARG A 1089 -6.74 -11.66 11.51
CA ARG A 1089 -5.80 -10.61 11.02
C ARG A 1089 -6.35 -9.85 9.82
N ARG A 1090 -7.05 -10.54 8.91
CA ARG A 1090 -7.68 -9.97 7.72
C ARG A 1090 -9.01 -9.25 8.00
N ARG A 1091 -9.52 -9.34 9.22
CA ARG A 1091 -10.87 -8.89 9.58
C ARG A 1091 -11.97 -9.54 8.71
N GLY A 1092 -11.72 -10.76 8.23
CA GLY A 1092 -12.70 -11.54 7.47
C GLY A 1092 -13.80 -12.13 8.36
N ARG A 1093 -14.84 -12.71 7.76
CA ARG A 1093 -15.93 -13.40 8.46
C ARG A 1093 -15.85 -14.91 8.26
N PHE A 1094 -15.74 -15.39 7.02
CA PHE A 1094 -15.84 -16.82 6.72
C PHE A 1094 -14.54 -17.42 6.22
N ALA A 1095 -14.15 -18.57 6.76
CA ALA A 1095 -13.04 -19.36 6.26
C ALA A 1095 -13.48 -20.79 5.96
N VAL A 1096 -12.91 -21.38 4.91
CA VAL A 1096 -13.14 -22.79 4.56
C VAL A 1096 -11.83 -23.56 4.61
N VAL A 1097 -11.84 -24.66 5.34
CA VAL A 1097 -10.76 -25.65 5.37
C VAL A 1097 -11.18 -26.86 4.53
N SER A 1098 -10.34 -27.34 3.61
CA SER A 1098 -10.68 -28.49 2.76
C SER A 1098 -9.47 -29.33 2.36
N MET A 1099 -9.69 -30.63 2.15
CA MET A 1099 -8.64 -31.58 1.77
C MET A 1099 -9.18 -32.78 0.98
N CYS A 1100 -8.30 -33.38 0.18
CA CYS A 1100 -8.48 -34.73 -0.34
C CYS A 1100 -8.25 -35.76 0.77
N ILE A 1101 -8.84 -36.94 0.59
CA ILE A 1101 -8.76 -38.08 1.51
C ILE A 1101 -8.46 -39.31 0.66
N GLY A 1102 -7.60 -40.19 1.19
CA GLY A 1102 -7.25 -41.45 0.51
C GLY A 1102 -8.48 -42.28 0.11
N SER A 1103 -8.31 -43.10 -0.93
CA SER A 1103 -9.37 -43.98 -1.47
C SER A 1103 -10.61 -43.25 -1.99
N GLY A 1104 -10.46 -42.03 -2.52
CA GLY A 1104 -11.52 -41.35 -3.27
C GLY A 1104 -12.50 -40.56 -2.43
N MET A 1105 -12.02 -39.75 -1.48
CA MET A 1105 -12.88 -38.96 -0.62
C MET A 1105 -12.39 -37.51 -0.47
N GLY A 1106 -13.24 -36.63 0.04
CA GLY A 1106 -12.91 -35.26 0.41
C GLY A 1106 -13.68 -34.80 1.64
N ALA A 1107 -13.14 -33.83 2.36
CA ALA A 1107 -13.81 -33.17 3.48
C ALA A 1107 -13.62 -31.66 3.43
N ALA A 1108 -14.61 -30.93 3.93
CA ALA A 1108 -14.55 -29.49 4.11
C ALA A 1108 -15.30 -29.05 5.37
N ALA A 1109 -14.82 -27.97 6.00
CA ALA A 1109 -15.48 -27.30 7.13
C ALA A 1109 -15.52 -25.79 6.91
N VAL A 1110 -16.58 -25.15 7.41
CA VAL A 1110 -16.78 -23.70 7.40
C VAL A 1110 -16.63 -23.17 8.83
N TYR A 1111 -15.82 -22.13 8.97
CA TYR A 1111 -15.65 -21.36 10.19
C TYR A 1111 -16.16 -19.93 10.02
N GLU A 1112 -16.74 -19.37 11.07
CA GLU A 1112 -17.31 -18.02 11.08
C GLU A 1112 -16.78 -17.19 12.27
N ILE A 1113 -16.30 -15.97 12.04
CA ILE A 1113 -16.03 -14.99 13.10
C ILE A 1113 -17.26 -14.09 13.28
N ASN A 1114 -17.91 -14.22 14.44
CA ASN A 1114 -19.08 -13.44 14.85
C ASN A 1114 -18.70 -12.17 15.64
N MET A 1115 -19.65 -11.26 15.84
CA MET A 1115 -19.54 -10.16 16.80
C MET A 1115 -19.73 -10.67 18.24
N ASP A 1116 -19.05 -10.02 19.20
CA ASP A 1116 -19.07 -10.42 20.62
C ASP A 1116 -20.25 -9.82 21.42
N GLU A 1117 -20.70 -8.57 21.15
CA GLU A 1117 -21.78 -7.92 21.95
C GLU A 1117 -22.66 -6.89 21.20
N LYS A 1118 -23.95 -6.79 21.60
CA LYS A 1118 -24.99 -5.92 21.01
C LYS A 1118 -24.67 -4.41 21.02
N ASN A 1119 -23.74 -3.96 21.86
CA ASN A 1119 -23.33 -2.56 21.97
C ASN A 1119 -21.81 -2.45 21.77
N GLY A 1120 -21.34 -2.29 20.53
CA GLY A 1120 -19.92 -2.09 20.27
C GLY A 1120 -19.68 -1.42 18.93
N LYS A 1121 -19.31 -0.13 18.96
CA LYS A 1121 -18.56 0.50 17.88
C LYS A 1121 -17.32 -0.36 17.61
N LEU A 1122 -17.12 -0.68 16.33
CA LEU A 1122 -15.91 -1.32 15.78
C LEU A 1122 -14.64 -0.55 16.12
#